data_AF-A0A3D4DVV3-F1
#
_entry.id   AF-A0A3D4DVV3-F1
#
_cell.length_a   1.000
_cell.length_b   1.000
_cell.length_c   1.000
_cell.angle_alpha   90.00
_cell.angle_beta   90.00
_cell.angle_gamma   90.00
#
_symmetry.space_group_name_H-M   'P 1'
#
loop_
_entity.id
_entity.type
_entity.pdbx_description
1 polymer ?
#
loop_
_entity_poly.entity_id
_entity_poly.type
_entity_poly.pdbx_seq_one_letter_code
_entity_poly.pdbx_strand_id
1 'polypeptide(L)'
;MRIVLHIGLPRCGAEALQTLLDAKRNKLAGMGTLYSRVLGRKNHTRLYMAVSDPGHVDPLRHARGFARAAAQARLQRTIAGDIAGELDKAKPETYVLSAAQLATLPNRSELERLKALLGEHADEIRIVAHVDEQTRVLVRHYAMALAEGRTTSLVRELSLADTPNWRRAALVDWAKIAPATRAFPEVQAAPHWLDYTSLVARWERVFGAGAVELRGYTPARFQATGLVNELRDMLEIEENIGKAPEVPVEPAVPAATLARWRQMNEVFVRLLETGRHIPRQLWTRLLDEVAIDGDPLDPGSLNDISHRFRHENLDLATRHPKIGNGLTPPQPAAPFIEADPEFGFRATQYAAAFLPRIDQVTKEARRAAEEARKRREQGAVDGADRLTPIAEKILSPRAKENFHALRASRFAPHNRIGRVNEEELAAAYPEAPMRLLPEDNSGNVIVGCMKNEAPYILEWVAYHRMIGVDNFLIYTNGCTDGTDALLDRLQALGIVQRRDNDNWQGNSPQQHALDVSLKEPLIQNAEWVIHIDVDEFINIRTGNGTLADFFARVPGATNVAMTWRLFGHNGVEAFKDDLVIDQFTSAAPKYCPKPHTAWGFKTMTKNIGAYEKLSCHRPNKLGDTPAQPIKWVNGSGSEMTPKYHETGWRSDLQTIGYDMLQLNHYALRSAEGFLVKRQRGRALHVDRGIGLSYWVRMDWGGNKDVTIKRNIPRLRAEMARLMDDPQVKRLHEAGVAWHQAKAAELRETPEFAELYAQAVATDLTEMERVAYALALDVEN
;
A
#
# COMPACT_ATOMS: atom_id res chain seq x y z
N MET A 1 25.76 -19.96 1.97
CA MET A 1 24.95 -18.93 2.67
C MET A 1 24.41 -19.50 3.97
N ARG A 2 24.43 -18.71 5.06
CA ARG A 2 23.78 -19.08 6.32
C ARG A 2 22.40 -18.43 6.46
N ILE A 3 21.45 -19.14 7.05
CA ILE A 3 20.14 -18.58 7.42
C ILE A 3 20.09 -18.37 8.93
N VAL A 4 19.74 -17.16 9.35
CA VAL A 4 19.36 -16.86 10.74
C VAL A 4 17.83 -16.78 10.80
N LEU A 5 17.21 -17.84 11.34
CA LEU A 5 15.78 -17.94 11.54
C LEU A 5 15.44 -17.50 12.98
N HIS A 6 15.10 -16.23 13.13
CA HIS A 6 14.59 -15.67 14.37
C HIS A 6 13.12 -16.05 14.56
N ILE A 7 12.88 -17.12 15.32
CA ILE A 7 11.54 -17.64 15.60
C ILE A 7 10.84 -16.83 16.69
N GLY A 8 11.60 -16.02 17.45
CA GLY A 8 11.13 -15.21 18.57
C GLY A 8 10.38 -16.00 19.65
N LEU A 9 10.01 -15.34 20.75
CA LEU A 9 8.86 -15.76 21.56
C LEU A 9 7.87 -14.60 21.60
N PRO A 10 6.55 -14.88 21.67
CA PRO A 10 5.57 -13.83 21.86
C PRO A 10 5.97 -12.91 23.02
N ARG A 11 6.05 -11.61 22.73
CA ARG A 11 6.34 -10.56 23.72
C ARG A 11 7.72 -10.64 24.40
N CYS A 12 8.71 -11.22 23.72
CA CYS A 12 10.13 -11.19 24.12
C CYS A 12 10.97 -10.38 23.12
N GLY A 13 10.51 -9.18 22.74
CA GLY A 13 11.31 -8.22 21.95
C GLY A 13 11.34 -8.44 20.42
N ALA A 14 10.62 -9.44 19.90
CA ALA A 14 10.61 -9.74 18.47
C ALA A 14 10.16 -8.54 17.59
N GLU A 15 9.16 -7.77 18.03
CA GLU A 15 8.64 -6.60 17.30
C GLU A 15 9.65 -5.46 17.22
N ALA A 16 10.42 -5.25 18.30
CA ALA A 16 11.50 -4.26 18.34
C ALA A 16 12.63 -4.64 17.38
N LEU A 17 13.06 -5.92 17.39
CA LEU A 17 14.06 -6.43 16.45
C LEU A 17 13.59 -6.34 15.00
N GLN A 18 12.35 -6.74 14.71
CA GLN A 18 11.76 -6.65 13.37
C GLN A 18 11.67 -5.20 12.87
N THR A 19 11.37 -4.26 13.76
CA THR A 19 11.35 -2.83 13.44
C THR A 19 12.76 -2.30 13.15
N LEU A 20 13.76 -2.71 13.93
CA LEU A 20 15.15 -2.34 13.67
C LEU A 20 15.67 -2.97 12.36
N LEU A 21 15.41 -4.26 12.13
CA LEU A 21 15.76 -4.98 10.91
C LEU A 21 15.17 -4.31 9.65
N ASP A 22 13.89 -3.89 9.69
CA ASP A 22 13.28 -3.15 8.59
C ASP A 22 13.94 -1.78 8.39
N ALA A 23 14.20 -1.05 9.48
CA ALA A 23 14.82 0.27 9.43
C ALA A 23 16.28 0.23 8.91
N LYS A 24 17.01 -0.86 9.15
CA LYS A 24 18.41 -1.04 8.74
C LYS A 24 18.60 -1.91 7.52
N ARG A 25 17.52 -2.40 6.91
CA ARG A 25 17.52 -3.37 5.82
C ARG A 25 18.53 -3.10 4.70
N ASN A 26 18.54 -1.89 4.12
CA ASN A 26 19.45 -1.55 3.03
C ASN A 26 20.91 -1.48 3.50
N LYS A 27 21.14 -1.04 4.73
CA LYS A 27 22.48 -0.98 5.33
C LYS A 27 23.02 -2.37 5.62
N LEU A 28 22.20 -3.26 6.17
CA LEU A 28 22.53 -4.67 6.39
C LEU A 28 22.82 -5.38 5.07
N ALA A 29 22.03 -5.10 4.02
CA ALA A 29 22.25 -5.68 2.70
C ALA A 29 23.62 -5.28 2.11
N GLY A 30 24.06 -4.03 2.33
CA GLY A 30 25.41 -3.59 1.98
C GLY A 30 26.54 -4.27 2.78
N MET A 31 26.21 -4.98 3.85
CA MET A 31 27.11 -5.77 4.70
C MET A 31 26.92 -7.29 4.48
N GLY A 32 26.37 -7.71 3.34
CA GLY A 32 26.13 -9.13 3.04
C GLY A 32 24.99 -9.79 3.83
N THR A 33 24.25 -9.03 4.65
CA THR A 33 23.14 -9.53 5.46
C THR A 33 21.79 -9.09 4.91
N LEU A 34 21.05 -10.02 4.32
CA LEU A 34 19.75 -9.74 3.74
C LEU A 34 18.61 -10.09 4.69
N TYR A 35 17.86 -9.07 5.12
CA TYR A 35 16.55 -9.28 5.72
C TYR A 35 15.50 -9.38 4.62
N SER A 36 14.77 -10.50 4.54
CA SER A 36 13.81 -10.78 3.44
C SER A 36 12.73 -9.71 3.31
N ARG A 37 12.44 -9.24 2.09
CA ARG A 37 11.32 -8.33 1.81
C ARG A 37 10.10 -9.07 1.26
N VAL A 38 10.33 -10.17 0.54
CA VAL A 38 9.28 -10.94 -0.15
C VAL A 38 8.32 -11.65 0.81
N LEU A 39 8.79 -11.99 2.03
CA LEU A 39 7.97 -12.64 3.07
C LEU A 39 7.18 -11.67 3.95
N GLY A 40 7.37 -10.36 3.77
CA GLY A 40 6.73 -9.31 4.55
C GLY A 40 7.71 -8.22 4.95
N ARG A 41 7.19 -7.01 5.21
CA ARG A 41 8.03 -5.84 5.52
C ARG A 41 8.68 -5.91 6.91
N LYS A 42 7.97 -6.36 7.94
CA LYS A 42 8.50 -6.43 9.32
C LYS A 42 8.42 -7.83 9.89
N ASN A 43 7.25 -8.47 9.89
CA ASN A 43 7.08 -9.83 10.37
C ASN A 43 6.82 -10.77 9.18
N HIS A 44 7.61 -11.84 9.05
CA HIS A 44 7.51 -12.82 7.96
C HIS A 44 6.36 -13.82 8.17
N THR A 45 5.17 -13.34 8.53
CA THR A 45 3.97 -14.16 8.78
C THR A 45 3.56 -15.05 7.60
N ARG A 46 3.94 -14.69 6.36
CA ARG A 46 3.77 -15.53 5.17
C ARG A 46 4.48 -16.88 5.33
N LEU A 47 5.69 -16.88 5.89
CA LEU A 47 6.47 -18.08 6.15
C LEU A 47 5.76 -19.00 7.15
N TYR A 48 5.27 -18.44 8.27
CA TYR A 48 4.48 -19.18 9.26
C TYR A 48 3.23 -19.84 8.63
N MET A 49 2.42 -19.06 7.91
CA MET A 49 1.20 -19.57 7.27
C MET A 49 1.49 -20.66 6.23
N ALA A 50 2.65 -20.62 5.58
CA ALA A 50 3.04 -21.60 4.58
C ALA A 50 3.41 -22.97 5.15
N VAL A 51 3.88 -23.00 6.40
CA VAL A 51 4.43 -24.23 7.01
C VAL A 51 3.53 -24.80 8.10
N SER A 52 2.59 -24.01 8.64
CA SER A 52 1.62 -24.48 9.64
C SER A 52 0.82 -25.68 9.15
N ASP A 53 0.23 -26.46 10.06
CA ASP A 53 -0.46 -27.69 9.70
C ASP A 53 -1.67 -27.43 8.78
N PRO A 54 -1.77 -28.05 7.59
CA PRO A 54 -2.91 -27.87 6.70
C PRO A 54 -4.27 -28.19 7.31
N GLY A 55 -4.32 -29.13 8.27
CA GLY A 55 -5.52 -29.50 9.03
C GLY A 55 -5.81 -28.57 10.21
N HIS A 56 -4.86 -27.72 10.61
CA HIS A 56 -4.99 -26.78 11.72
C HIS A 56 -5.20 -25.35 11.19
N VAL A 57 -6.42 -24.84 11.31
CA VAL A 57 -6.73 -23.47 10.87
C VAL A 57 -6.41 -22.48 11.98
N ASP A 58 -5.24 -21.85 11.88
CA ASP A 58 -4.79 -20.80 12.81
C ASP A 58 -5.48 -19.43 12.56
N PRO A 59 -5.44 -18.49 13.55
CA PRO A 59 -6.05 -17.17 13.41
C PRO A 59 -5.60 -16.37 12.18
N LEU A 60 -4.32 -16.46 11.80
CA LEU A 60 -3.76 -15.71 10.68
C LEU A 60 -4.24 -16.30 9.35
N ARG A 61 -4.20 -17.62 9.18
CA ARG A 61 -4.71 -18.29 7.98
C ARG A 61 -6.19 -18.06 7.80
N HIS A 62 -6.97 -18.08 8.88
CA HIS A 62 -8.39 -17.72 8.83
C HIS A 62 -8.60 -16.27 8.36
N ALA A 63 -7.93 -15.31 9.00
CA ALA A 63 -8.09 -13.89 8.68
C ALA A 63 -7.58 -13.48 7.29
N ARG A 64 -6.59 -14.20 6.75
CA ARG A 64 -5.93 -13.89 5.47
C ARG A 64 -6.43 -14.72 4.29
N GLY A 65 -7.42 -15.60 4.49
CA GLY A 65 -8.01 -16.41 3.42
C GLY A 65 -7.21 -17.66 3.03
N PHE A 66 -6.28 -18.11 3.88
CA PHE A 66 -5.47 -19.32 3.68
C PHE A 66 -5.93 -20.51 4.52
N ALA A 67 -7.13 -20.45 5.11
CA ALA A 67 -7.70 -21.53 5.92
C ALA A 67 -7.81 -22.87 5.16
N ARG A 68 -8.07 -22.85 3.85
CA ARG A 68 -8.16 -24.08 3.03
C ARG A 68 -6.76 -24.62 2.72
N ALA A 69 -6.56 -25.93 2.87
CA ALA A 69 -5.30 -26.60 2.56
C ALA A 69 -4.78 -26.29 1.14
N ALA A 70 -5.65 -26.25 0.13
CA ALA A 70 -5.26 -25.91 -1.23
C ALA A 70 -4.74 -24.46 -1.38
N ALA A 71 -5.30 -23.51 -0.62
CA ALA A 71 -4.83 -22.13 -0.62
C ALA A 71 -3.46 -22.00 0.06
N GLN A 72 -3.25 -22.76 1.14
CA GLN A 72 -1.96 -22.84 1.82
C GLN A 72 -0.89 -23.50 0.96
N ALA A 73 -1.18 -24.61 0.29
CA ALA A 73 -0.23 -25.28 -0.59
C ALA A 73 0.22 -24.38 -1.75
N ARG A 74 -0.69 -23.52 -2.26
CA ARG A 74 -0.32 -22.46 -3.22
C ARG A 74 0.62 -21.44 -2.58
N LEU A 75 0.27 -20.92 -1.40
CA LEU A 75 1.11 -19.97 -0.66
C LEU A 75 2.53 -20.52 -0.44
N GLN A 76 2.65 -21.80 -0.08
CA GLN A 76 3.94 -22.47 0.11
C GLN A 76 4.79 -22.48 -1.17
N ARG A 77 4.20 -22.83 -2.33
CA ARG A 77 4.90 -22.78 -3.62
C ARG A 77 5.31 -21.36 -4.01
N THR A 78 4.42 -20.39 -3.81
CA THR A 78 4.70 -18.98 -4.10
C THR A 78 5.88 -18.49 -3.26
N ILE A 79 5.91 -18.81 -1.98
CA ILE A 79 7.00 -18.42 -1.09
C ILE A 79 8.32 -19.09 -1.46
N ALA A 80 8.30 -20.37 -1.85
CA ALA A 80 9.50 -21.04 -2.33
C ALA A 80 10.11 -20.30 -3.53
N GLY A 81 9.28 -19.94 -4.52
CA GLY A 81 9.72 -19.15 -5.68
C GLY A 81 10.17 -17.74 -5.31
N ASP A 82 9.43 -17.05 -4.43
CA ASP A 82 9.77 -15.71 -3.94
C ASP A 82 11.15 -15.69 -3.25
N ILE A 83 11.43 -16.67 -2.38
CA ILE A 83 12.72 -16.81 -1.68
C ILE A 83 13.83 -17.11 -2.69
N ALA A 84 13.64 -18.10 -3.56
CA ALA A 84 14.63 -18.46 -4.57
C ALA A 84 15.00 -17.26 -5.46
N GLY A 85 14.01 -16.50 -5.93
CA GLY A 85 14.22 -15.30 -6.74
C GLY A 85 14.86 -14.14 -5.99
N GLU A 86 14.58 -13.96 -4.69
CA GLU A 86 15.24 -12.95 -3.87
C GLU A 86 16.72 -13.30 -3.63
N LEU A 87 17.03 -14.58 -3.37
CA LEU A 87 18.38 -15.06 -3.13
C LEU A 87 19.25 -15.06 -4.38
N ASP A 88 18.70 -15.44 -5.54
CA ASP A 88 19.43 -15.41 -6.82
C ASP A 88 19.89 -13.99 -7.19
N LYS A 89 19.03 -12.99 -6.92
CA LYS A 89 19.32 -11.58 -7.16
C LYS A 89 20.34 -11.00 -6.18
N ALA A 90 20.17 -11.27 -4.89
CA ALA A 90 20.93 -10.58 -3.84
C ALA A 90 22.21 -11.30 -3.41
N LYS A 91 22.29 -12.62 -3.60
CA LYS A 91 23.42 -13.49 -3.23
C LYS A 91 24.03 -13.15 -1.85
N PRO A 92 23.24 -13.07 -0.77
CA PRO A 92 23.75 -12.65 0.52
C PRO A 92 24.60 -13.74 1.18
N GLU A 93 25.47 -13.32 2.11
CA GLU A 93 26.20 -14.25 2.98
C GLU A 93 25.29 -14.76 4.10
N THR A 94 24.50 -13.85 4.69
CA THR A 94 23.53 -14.13 5.76
C THR A 94 22.12 -13.76 5.32
N TYR A 95 21.19 -14.71 5.37
CA TYR A 95 19.77 -14.47 5.13
C TYR A 95 18.97 -14.53 6.42
N VAL A 96 18.33 -13.41 6.78
CA VAL A 96 17.63 -13.24 8.06
C VAL A 96 16.13 -13.35 7.85
N LEU A 97 15.52 -14.25 8.60
CA LEU A 97 14.09 -14.49 8.62
C LEU A 97 13.56 -14.27 10.04
N SER A 98 12.44 -13.55 10.21
CA SER A 98 11.89 -13.29 11.54
C SER A 98 10.37 -13.42 11.58
N ALA A 99 9.87 -14.38 12.36
CA ALA A 99 8.45 -14.57 12.61
C ALA A 99 8.20 -15.22 13.98
N ALA A 100 7.71 -14.42 14.94
CA ALA A 100 7.44 -14.83 16.31
C ALA A 100 6.46 -16.02 16.43
N GLN A 101 5.59 -16.17 15.42
CA GLN A 101 4.60 -17.24 15.34
C GLN A 101 5.23 -18.61 15.09
N LEU A 102 6.47 -18.68 14.56
CA LEU A 102 7.11 -19.96 14.32
C LEU A 102 7.37 -20.72 15.61
N ALA A 103 7.67 -20.02 16.71
CA ALA A 103 7.84 -20.66 18.01
C ALA A 103 6.58 -21.34 18.55
N THR A 104 5.40 -20.97 18.03
CA THR A 104 4.13 -21.57 18.41
C THR A 104 3.74 -22.77 17.57
N LEU A 105 4.57 -23.22 16.61
CA LEU A 105 4.30 -24.43 15.83
C LEU A 105 4.42 -25.67 16.72
N PRO A 106 3.34 -26.44 16.96
CA PRO A 106 3.38 -27.58 17.85
C PRO A 106 4.00 -28.82 17.20
N ASN A 107 3.86 -29.01 15.88
CA ASN A 107 4.02 -30.31 15.24
C ASN A 107 5.39 -30.44 14.54
N ARG A 108 5.97 -31.64 14.65
CA ARG A 108 7.24 -31.98 13.97
C ARG A 108 7.14 -31.78 12.45
N SER A 109 6.01 -32.16 11.85
CA SER A 109 5.80 -32.03 10.40
C SER A 109 5.83 -30.58 9.91
N GLU A 110 5.45 -29.60 10.76
CA GLU A 110 5.53 -28.18 10.40
C GLU A 110 6.97 -27.71 10.34
N LEU A 111 7.79 -28.15 11.30
CA LEU A 111 9.24 -27.89 11.32
C LEU A 111 9.95 -28.57 10.15
N GLU A 112 9.56 -29.80 9.81
CA GLU A 112 10.11 -30.52 8.64
C GLU A 112 9.75 -29.82 7.32
N ARG A 113 8.51 -29.32 7.18
CA ARG A 113 8.12 -28.48 6.03
C ARG A 113 8.94 -27.19 5.96
N LEU A 114 9.18 -26.55 7.10
CA LEU A 114 10.00 -25.35 7.17
C LEU A 114 11.46 -25.65 6.80
N LYS A 115 12.03 -26.74 7.30
CA LYS A 115 13.38 -27.18 6.94
C LYS A 115 13.47 -27.50 5.44
N ALA A 116 12.49 -28.20 4.87
CA ALA A 116 12.47 -28.49 3.44
C ALA A 116 12.41 -27.20 2.59
N LEU A 117 11.59 -26.23 3.01
CA LEU A 117 11.45 -24.95 2.31
C LEU A 117 12.74 -24.09 2.33
N LEU A 118 13.54 -24.19 3.39
CA LEU A 118 14.73 -23.35 3.58
C LEU A 118 16.05 -24.07 3.25
N GLY A 119 16.08 -25.39 3.38
CA GLY A 119 17.30 -26.19 3.32
C GLY A 119 17.95 -26.27 1.95
N GLU A 120 17.18 -26.09 0.87
CA GLU A 120 17.73 -26.05 -0.49
C GLU A 120 18.63 -24.82 -0.76
N HIS A 121 18.57 -23.82 0.12
CA HIS A 121 19.25 -22.55 -0.05
C HIS A 121 20.39 -22.31 0.95
N ALA A 122 20.55 -23.18 1.95
CA ALA A 122 21.40 -22.89 3.10
C ALA A 122 22.36 -24.02 3.42
N ASP A 123 23.62 -23.66 3.66
CA ASP A 123 24.62 -24.58 4.22
C ASP A 123 24.37 -24.79 5.72
N GLU A 124 23.82 -23.78 6.39
CA GLU A 124 23.55 -23.74 7.82
C GLU A 124 22.25 -22.96 8.09
N ILE A 125 21.41 -23.48 8.99
CA ILE A 125 20.23 -22.79 9.50
C ILE A 125 20.34 -22.69 11.03
N ARG A 126 20.59 -21.47 11.52
CA ARG A 126 20.60 -21.15 12.95
C ARG A 126 19.23 -20.66 13.40
N ILE A 127 18.68 -21.30 14.42
CA ILE A 127 17.41 -20.93 15.04
C ILE A 127 17.69 -20.04 16.25
N VAL A 128 17.12 -18.83 16.26
CA VAL A 128 17.32 -17.88 17.36
C VAL A 128 15.99 -17.55 18.04
N ALA A 129 15.95 -17.67 19.37
CA ALA A 129 14.80 -17.27 20.18
C ALA A 129 15.22 -16.43 21.39
N HIS A 130 14.52 -15.32 21.58
CA HIS A 130 14.64 -14.50 22.79
C HIS A 130 13.69 -15.02 23.86
N VAL A 131 14.20 -15.24 25.06
CA VAL A 131 13.48 -15.82 26.20
C VAL A 131 13.56 -14.92 27.42
N ASP A 132 12.50 -14.93 28.21
CA ASP A 132 12.43 -14.34 29.55
C ASP A 132 11.78 -15.39 30.46
N GLU A 133 11.85 -15.17 31.77
CA GLU A 133 11.26 -16.10 32.73
C GLU A 133 9.74 -16.28 32.47
N GLN A 134 9.29 -17.53 32.62
CA GLN A 134 8.01 -18.01 32.13
C GLN A 134 6.82 -17.21 32.66
N THR A 135 6.82 -16.79 33.93
CA THR A 135 5.72 -16.01 34.50
C THR A 135 5.63 -14.61 33.90
N ARG A 136 6.78 -13.95 33.68
CA ARG A 136 6.82 -12.65 32.99
C ARG A 136 6.33 -12.75 31.55
N VAL A 137 6.73 -13.81 30.85
CA VAL A 137 6.26 -14.08 29.48
C VAL A 137 4.77 -14.39 29.47
N LEU A 138 4.30 -15.21 30.41
CA LEU A 138 2.90 -15.62 30.52
C LEU A 138 1.97 -14.43 30.79
N VAL A 139 2.33 -13.51 31.69
CA VAL A 139 1.53 -12.29 31.95
C VAL A 139 1.40 -11.45 30.67
N ARG A 140 2.51 -11.21 29.96
CA ARG A 140 2.47 -10.44 28.69
C ARG A 140 1.66 -11.16 27.60
N HIS A 141 1.80 -12.48 27.50
CA HIS A 141 1.05 -13.29 26.55
C HIS A 141 -0.44 -13.33 26.89
N TYR A 142 -0.80 -13.43 28.17
CA TYR A 142 -2.18 -13.46 28.64
C TYR A 142 -2.92 -12.17 28.28
N ALA A 143 -2.30 -11.00 28.48
CA ALA A 143 -2.86 -9.72 28.05
C ALA A 143 -3.14 -9.68 26.54
N MET A 144 -2.17 -10.13 25.72
CA MET A 144 -2.34 -10.23 24.26
C MET A 144 -3.46 -11.22 23.89
N ALA A 145 -3.51 -12.39 24.52
CA ALA A 145 -4.51 -13.40 24.26
C ALA A 145 -5.92 -12.90 24.61
N LEU A 146 -6.08 -12.17 25.72
CA LEU A 146 -7.33 -11.50 26.07
C LEU A 146 -7.74 -10.46 25.02
N ALA A 147 -6.82 -9.64 24.54
CA ALA A 147 -7.10 -8.69 23.45
C ALA A 147 -7.54 -9.39 22.14
N GLU A 148 -7.10 -10.63 21.91
CA GLU A 148 -7.48 -11.48 20.77
C GLU A 148 -8.72 -12.35 21.01
N GLY A 149 -9.30 -12.31 22.21
CA GLY A 149 -10.57 -12.98 22.53
C GLY A 149 -10.48 -14.19 23.46
N ARG A 150 -9.39 -14.36 24.23
CA ARG A 150 -9.28 -15.41 25.26
C ARG A 150 -10.40 -15.28 26.30
N THR A 151 -11.01 -16.40 26.69
CA THR A 151 -12.08 -16.42 27.71
C THR A 151 -11.66 -17.09 29.03
N THR A 152 -10.57 -17.85 29.03
CA THR A 152 -10.11 -18.62 30.20
C THR A 152 -9.10 -17.85 31.05
N SER A 153 -9.26 -17.94 32.37
CA SER A 153 -8.34 -17.36 33.37
C SER A 153 -6.99 -18.10 33.46
N LEU A 154 -5.99 -17.48 34.10
CA LEU A 154 -4.66 -18.04 34.35
C LEU A 154 -4.64 -19.25 35.30
N VAL A 155 -5.75 -19.50 36.02
CA VAL A 155 -5.97 -20.76 36.76
C VAL A 155 -5.76 -21.98 35.85
N ARG A 156 -6.04 -21.83 34.56
CA ARG A 156 -5.79 -22.87 33.57
C ARG A 156 -4.31 -23.25 33.50
N GLU A 157 -3.40 -22.28 33.39
CA GLU A 157 -1.96 -22.51 33.37
C GLU A 157 -1.43 -22.99 34.71
N LEU A 158 -1.92 -22.43 35.82
CA LEU A 158 -1.53 -22.86 37.17
C LEU A 158 -1.86 -24.33 37.44
N SER A 159 -3.00 -24.82 36.95
CA SER A 159 -3.36 -26.25 37.09
C SER A 159 -2.44 -27.20 36.31
N LEU A 160 -1.59 -26.68 35.42
CA LEU A 160 -0.58 -27.46 34.71
C LEU A 160 0.77 -27.50 35.42
N ALA A 161 0.99 -26.68 36.46
CA ALA A 161 2.27 -26.56 37.15
C ALA A 161 2.75 -27.91 37.69
N ASP A 162 1.87 -28.74 38.25
CA ASP A 162 2.24 -30.05 38.81
C ASP A 162 2.30 -31.19 37.78
N THR A 163 2.08 -30.90 36.50
CA THR A 163 2.06 -31.95 35.47
C THR A 163 3.48 -32.43 35.13
N PRO A 164 3.68 -33.76 34.95
CA PRO A 164 4.99 -34.30 34.58
C PRO A 164 5.53 -33.76 33.24
N ASN A 165 4.63 -33.39 32.33
CA ASN A 165 5.00 -32.86 31.02
C ASN A 165 4.07 -31.69 30.64
N TRP A 166 4.54 -30.47 30.89
CA TRP A 166 3.81 -29.24 30.59
C TRP A 166 3.32 -29.20 29.15
N ARG A 167 4.23 -29.46 28.20
CA ARG A 167 3.90 -29.39 26.76
C ARG A 167 2.76 -30.34 26.39
N ARG A 168 2.81 -31.59 26.84
CA ARG A 168 1.76 -32.59 26.58
C ARG A 168 0.42 -32.14 27.16
N ALA A 169 0.42 -31.63 28.39
CA ALA A 169 -0.79 -31.14 29.05
C ALA A 169 -1.36 -29.90 28.34
N ALA A 170 -0.51 -28.97 27.93
CA ALA A 170 -0.90 -27.75 27.21
C ALA A 170 -1.51 -28.04 25.81
N LEU A 171 -1.11 -29.13 25.17
CA LEU A 171 -1.58 -29.52 23.83
C LEU A 171 -2.91 -30.29 23.82
N VAL A 172 -3.47 -30.66 24.97
CA VAL A 172 -4.72 -31.46 25.05
C VAL A 172 -5.88 -30.81 24.28
N ASP A 173 -5.95 -29.48 24.27
CA ASP A 173 -7.03 -28.73 23.61
C ASP A 173 -6.67 -28.20 22.22
N TRP A 174 -5.49 -28.53 21.68
CA TRP A 174 -5.04 -27.97 20.40
C TRP A 174 -5.82 -28.44 19.17
N ALA A 175 -6.57 -29.54 19.27
CA ALA A 175 -7.48 -29.98 18.21
C ALA A 175 -8.83 -29.21 18.21
N LYS A 176 -9.13 -28.43 19.25
CA LYS A 176 -10.42 -27.73 19.39
C LYS A 176 -10.37 -26.37 18.67
N ILE A 177 -10.79 -26.35 17.41
CA ILE A 177 -10.78 -25.15 16.56
C ILE A 177 -12.20 -24.81 16.12
N ALA A 178 -12.70 -23.63 16.50
CA ALA A 178 -13.98 -23.11 16.03
C ALA A 178 -13.85 -21.63 15.58
N PRO A 179 -13.50 -21.38 14.30
CA PRO A 179 -13.25 -20.03 13.81
C PRO A 179 -14.46 -19.09 13.88
N ALA A 180 -15.68 -19.64 13.79
CA ALA A 180 -16.93 -18.88 13.86
C ALA A 180 -17.10 -18.14 15.21
N THR A 181 -16.60 -18.74 16.29
CA THR A 181 -16.61 -18.17 17.64
C THR A 181 -15.23 -17.66 18.06
N ARG A 182 -14.27 -17.60 17.12
CA ARG A 182 -12.86 -17.26 17.36
C ARG A 182 -12.16 -18.15 18.41
N ALA A 183 -12.64 -19.38 18.59
CA ALA A 183 -11.97 -20.34 19.46
C ALA A 183 -10.79 -20.95 18.71
N PHE A 184 -9.62 -20.33 18.87
CA PHE A 184 -8.34 -20.83 18.36
C PHE A 184 -7.45 -21.22 19.54
N PRO A 185 -6.82 -22.41 19.53
CA PRO A 185 -5.98 -22.85 20.64
C PRO A 185 -4.75 -21.95 20.87
N GLU A 186 -4.27 -21.24 19.85
CA GLU A 186 -3.21 -20.22 19.97
C GLU A 186 -3.61 -19.05 20.89
N VAL A 187 -4.90 -18.87 21.13
CA VAL A 187 -5.48 -17.83 21.99
C VAL A 187 -6.01 -18.45 23.30
N GLN A 188 -6.71 -19.58 23.21
CA GLN A 188 -7.44 -20.17 24.34
C GLN A 188 -6.64 -21.18 25.16
N ALA A 189 -5.69 -21.91 24.55
CA ALA A 189 -4.97 -22.98 25.24
C ALA A 189 -3.82 -22.43 26.09
N ALA A 190 -3.23 -23.31 26.90
CA ALA A 190 -1.99 -22.97 27.58
C ALA A 190 -0.83 -22.92 26.57
N PRO A 191 0.10 -21.95 26.70
CA PRO A 191 1.24 -21.82 25.80
C PRO A 191 2.22 -22.99 26.02
N HIS A 192 2.10 -24.01 25.17
CA HIS A 192 2.97 -25.18 25.18
C HIS A 192 4.46 -24.85 24.95
N TRP A 193 4.76 -23.67 24.41
CA TRP A 193 6.09 -23.15 24.14
C TRP A 193 6.77 -22.47 25.34
N LEU A 194 6.11 -22.38 26.52
CA LEU A 194 6.76 -22.01 27.78
C LEU A 194 7.74 -23.07 28.31
N ASP A 195 7.57 -24.32 27.86
CA ASP A 195 8.54 -25.39 28.08
C ASP A 195 9.69 -25.23 27.08
N TYR A 196 10.67 -24.39 27.45
CA TYR A 196 11.82 -24.05 26.61
C TYR A 196 12.72 -25.26 26.33
N THR A 197 12.84 -26.20 27.27
CA THR A 197 13.59 -27.44 27.06
C THR A 197 12.94 -28.29 25.97
N SER A 198 11.62 -28.48 26.03
CA SER A 198 10.88 -29.14 24.95
C SER A 198 10.92 -28.35 23.64
N LEU A 199 10.93 -27.01 23.68
CA LEU A 199 11.08 -26.19 22.48
C LEU A 199 12.42 -26.47 21.81
N VAL A 200 13.55 -26.31 22.53
CA VAL A 200 14.90 -26.57 22.00
C VAL A 200 15.00 -27.97 21.42
N ALA A 201 14.60 -28.99 22.20
CA ALA A 201 14.71 -30.39 21.77
C ALA A 201 13.91 -30.70 20.49
N ARG A 202 12.76 -30.05 20.26
CA ARG A 202 11.96 -30.24 19.03
C ARG A 202 12.61 -29.62 17.82
N TRP A 203 13.09 -28.38 17.96
CA TRP A 203 13.76 -27.68 16.87
C TRP A 203 15.06 -28.38 16.50
N GLU A 204 15.89 -28.74 17.47
CA GLU A 204 17.15 -29.45 17.23
C GLU A 204 16.95 -30.86 16.64
N ARG A 205 15.87 -31.56 17.00
CA ARG A 205 15.52 -32.85 16.37
C ARG A 205 15.32 -32.75 14.86
N VAL A 206 14.91 -31.59 14.36
CA VAL A 206 14.67 -31.36 12.92
C VAL A 206 15.85 -30.65 12.27
N PHE A 207 16.36 -29.58 12.87
CA PHE A 207 17.40 -28.72 12.30
C PHE A 207 18.83 -29.16 12.63
N GLY A 208 19.02 -30.05 13.60
CA GLY A 208 20.33 -30.54 14.04
C GLY A 208 20.61 -30.16 15.49
N ALA A 209 21.41 -30.98 16.18
CA ALA A 209 21.88 -30.66 17.53
C ALA A 209 22.73 -29.38 17.53
N GLY A 210 22.48 -28.47 18.49
CA GLY A 210 23.15 -27.18 18.55
C GLY A 210 22.60 -26.11 17.60
N ALA A 211 21.59 -26.43 16.77
CA ALA A 211 21.02 -25.46 15.82
C ALA A 211 20.21 -24.34 16.51
N VAL A 212 19.85 -24.49 17.79
CA VAL A 212 19.06 -23.51 18.53
C VAL A 212 19.92 -22.71 19.48
N GLU A 213 19.76 -21.39 19.45
CA GLU A 213 20.35 -20.48 20.41
C GLU A 213 19.25 -19.70 21.15
N LEU A 214 19.26 -19.80 22.48
CA LEU A 214 18.42 -18.99 23.35
C LEU A 214 19.19 -17.76 23.84
N ARG A 215 18.51 -16.61 23.82
CA ARG A 215 19.09 -15.31 24.17
C ARG A 215 18.18 -14.58 25.17
N GLY A 216 18.78 -13.89 26.14
CA GLY A 216 18.01 -13.28 27.24
C GLY A 216 17.34 -11.98 26.80
N TYR A 217 16.02 -11.89 27.00
CA TYR A 217 15.25 -10.66 26.86
C TYR A 217 15.18 -9.90 28.18
N THR A 218 15.49 -8.61 28.15
CA THR A 218 15.11 -7.67 29.21
C THR A 218 14.60 -6.37 28.58
N PRO A 219 13.61 -5.68 29.17
CA PRO A 219 13.10 -4.42 28.63
C PRO A 219 14.21 -3.38 28.42
N ALA A 220 15.14 -3.26 29.37
CA ALA A 220 16.26 -2.32 29.29
C ALA A 220 17.23 -2.62 28.13
N ARG A 221 17.54 -3.90 27.86
CA ARG A 221 18.41 -4.29 26.74
C ARG A 221 17.74 -4.05 25.39
N PHE A 222 16.40 -4.07 25.33
CA PHE A 222 15.64 -3.91 24.10
C PHE A 222 15.24 -2.46 23.80
N GLN A 223 15.96 -1.49 24.37
CA GLN A 223 15.80 -0.06 24.13
C GLN A 223 17.09 0.56 23.57
N ALA A 224 16.93 1.64 22.81
CA ALA A 224 18.01 2.52 22.35
C ALA A 224 19.25 1.76 21.80
N THR A 225 20.42 2.02 22.36
CA THR A 225 21.70 1.39 21.97
C THR A 225 21.77 -0.10 22.33
N GLY A 226 21.05 -0.53 23.37
CA GLY A 226 20.97 -1.94 23.76
C GLY A 226 20.40 -2.81 22.64
N LEU A 227 19.32 -2.38 21.99
CA LEU A 227 18.67 -3.11 20.91
C LEU A 227 19.58 -3.24 19.68
N VAL A 228 20.36 -2.19 19.39
CA VAL A 228 21.35 -2.19 18.30
C VAL A 228 22.47 -3.19 18.59
N ASN A 229 23.00 -3.17 19.81
CA ASN A 229 24.06 -4.09 20.22
C ASN A 229 23.56 -5.53 20.24
N GLU A 230 22.30 -5.76 20.64
CA GLU A 230 21.70 -7.08 20.59
C GLU A 230 21.60 -7.61 19.16
N LEU A 231 21.09 -6.79 18.24
CA LEU A 231 20.98 -7.21 16.83
C LEU A 231 22.35 -7.51 16.21
N ARG A 232 23.36 -6.69 16.53
CA ARG A 232 24.74 -6.89 16.08
C ARG A 232 25.34 -8.18 16.62
N ASP A 233 25.18 -8.46 17.91
CA ASP A 233 25.66 -9.71 18.52
C ASP A 233 24.90 -10.94 18.00
N MET A 234 23.59 -10.82 17.75
CA MET A 234 22.76 -11.89 17.20
C MET A 234 23.15 -12.25 15.75
N LEU A 235 23.52 -11.26 14.94
CA LEU A 235 23.89 -11.44 13.53
C LEU A 235 25.39 -11.51 13.30
N GLU A 236 26.20 -11.41 14.36
CA GLU A 236 27.66 -11.37 14.31
C GLU A 236 28.19 -10.26 13.39
N ILE A 237 27.66 -9.04 13.56
CA ILE A 237 28.02 -7.84 12.80
C ILE A 237 28.88 -6.93 13.66
N GLU A 238 30.16 -6.76 13.28
CA GLU A 238 31.09 -5.89 13.97
C GLU A 238 30.88 -4.42 13.64
N GLU A 239 30.34 -4.10 12.47
CA GLU A 239 30.14 -2.73 12.02
C GLU A 239 29.00 -2.01 12.75
N ASN A 240 29.13 -0.68 12.86
CA ASN A 240 28.08 0.15 13.42
C ASN A 240 26.91 0.29 12.44
N ILE A 241 25.72 -0.16 12.83
CA ILE A 241 24.48 -0.04 12.04
C ILE A 241 23.65 1.24 12.31
N GLY A 242 24.17 2.15 13.13
CA GLY A 242 23.54 3.42 13.52
C GLY A 242 22.53 3.27 14.66
N LYS A 243 21.80 4.36 14.97
CA LYS A 243 20.83 4.38 16.08
C LYS A 243 19.57 3.56 15.78
N ALA A 244 18.98 2.96 16.81
CA ALA A 244 17.66 2.34 16.71
C ALA A 244 16.57 3.40 16.46
N PRO A 245 15.51 3.07 15.70
CA PRO A 245 14.30 3.89 15.71
C PRO A 245 13.67 3.87 17.10
N GLU A 246 12.92 4.91 17.44
CA GLU A 246 12.14 4.92 18.67
C GLU A 246 11.06 3.85 18.58
N VAL A 247 11.05 2.93 19.56
CA VAL A 247 10.04 1.88 19.69
C VAL A 247 9.26 2.19 20.96
N PRO A 248 7.96 2.51 20.86
CA PRO A 248 7.13 2.76 22.04
C PRO A 248 7.18 1.56 22.99
N VAL A 249 7.39 1.83 24.27
CA VAL A 249 7.25 0.81 25.30
C VAL A 249 5.76 0.64 25.55
N GLU A 250 5.22 -0.55 25.26
CA GLU A 250 3.84 -0.83 25.59
C GLU A 250 3.69 -0.94 27.12
N PRO A 251 2.81 -0.14 27.74
CA PRO A 251 2.58 -0.22 29.17
C PRO A 251 1.99 -1.59 29.54
N ALA A 252 2.27 -2.03 30.76
CA ALA A 252 1.64 -3.22 31.30
C ALA A 252 0.13 -2.96 31.49
N VAL A 253 -0.70 -3.93 31.11
CA VAL A 253 -2.16 -3.81 31.24
C VAL A 253 -2.56 -4.06 32.70
N PRO A 254 -3.38 -3.20 33.31
CA PRO A 254 -3.85 -3.37 34.69
C PRO A 254 -4.59 -4.69 34.91
N ALA A 255 -4.43 -5.31 36.09
CA ALA A 255 -5.03 -6.60 36.41
C ALA A 255 -6.57 -6.57 36.36
N ALA A 256 -7.19 -5.48 36.84
CA ALA A 256 -8.64 -5.28 36.77
C ALA A 256 -9.13 -5.16 35.31
N THR A 257 -8.36 -4.51 34.44
CA THR A 257 -8.64 -4.45 32.98
C THR A 257 -8.59 -5.84 32.35
N LEU A 258 -7.59 -6.67 32.71
CA LEU A 258 -7.51 -8.05 32.21
C LEU A 258 -8.74 -8.88 32.63
N ALA A 259 -9.22 -8.72 33.87
CA ALA A 259 -10.44 -9.36 34.35
C ALA A 259 -11.67 -8.91 33.55
N ARG A 260 -11.82 -7.59 33.30
CA ARG A 260 -12.90 -7.04 32.45
C ARG A 260 -12.86 -7.60 31.03
N TRP A 261 -11.69 -7.63 30.41
CA TRP A 261 -11.54 -8.14 29.05
C TRP A 261 -11.94 -9.61 28.95
N ARG A 262 -11.53 -10.44 29.92
CA ARG A 262 -11.92 -11.85 29.98
C ARG A 262 -13.44 -12.02 30.05
N GLN A 263 -14.09 -11.30 30.97
CA GLN A 263 -15.54 -11.36 31.13
C GLN A 263 -16.29 -10.82 29.89
N MET A 264 -15.79 -9.75 29.25
CA MET A 264 -16.34 -9.24 28.00
C MET A 264 -16.21 -10.25 26.86
N ASN A 265 -15.06 -10.92 26.74
CA ASN A 265 -14.83 -11.92 25.71
C ASN A 265 -15.83 -13.08 25.83
N GLU A 266 -16.17 -13.52 27.05
CA GLU A 266 -17.21 -14.54 27.26
C GLU A 266 -18.58 -14.09 26.71
N VAL A 267 -18.97 -12.84 26.96
CA VAL A 267 -20.23 -12.29 26.45
C VAL A 267 -20.18 -12.15 24.92
N PHE A 268 -19.07 -11.67 24.37
CA PHE A 268 -18.91 -11.54 22.92
C PHE A 268 -18.95 -12.89 22.20
N VAL A 269 -18.33 -13.93 22.76
CA VAL A 269 -18.43 -15.30 22.22
C VAL A 269 -19.88 -15.76 22.18
N ARG A 270 -20.65 -15.57 23.28
CA ARG A 270 -22.09 -15.89 23.28
C ARG A 270 -22.88 -15.09 22.24
N LEU A 271 -22.51 -13.83 22.00
CA LEU A 271 -23.14 -13.04 20.94
C LEU A 271 -22.83 -13.60 19.55
N LEU A 272 -21.59 -14.03 19.28
CA LEU A 272 -21.23 -14.70 18.03
C LEU A 272 -22.06 -15.97 17.81
N GLU A 273 -22.33 -16.75 18.87
CA GLU A 273 -23.18 -17.96 18.81
C GLU A 273 -24.63 -17.64 18.41
N THR A 274 -25.14 -16.43 18.70
CA THR A 274 -26.46 -15.97 18.21
C THR A 274 -26.48 -15.57 16.73
N GLY A 275 -25.36 -15.75 16.01
CA GLY A 275 -25.21 -15.35 14.62
C GLY A 275 -24.97 -13.85 14.43
N ARG A 276 -24.51 -13.14 15.47
CA ARG A 276 -23.99 -11.77 15.35
C ARG A 276 -22.57 -11.77 14.81
N HIS A 277 -22.18 -10.65 14.24
CA HIS A 277 -20.84 -10.46 13.69
C HIS A 277 -20.13 -9.31 14.40
N ILE A 278 -19.01 -9.63 15.04
CA ILE A 278 -18.13 -8.64 15.67
C ILE A 278 -16.78 -8.74 14.94
N PRO A 279 -16.39 -7.78 14.09
CA PRO A 279 -15.06 -7.74 13.46
C PRO A 279 -13.95 -7.45 14.47
N ARG A 280 -12.70 -7.83 14.16
CA ARG A 280 -11.56 -7.65 15.08
C ARG A 280 -11.38 -6.20 15.54
N GLN A 281 -11.49 -5.26 14.61
CA GLN A 281 -11.35 -3.82 14.91
C GLN A 281 -12.47 -3.28 15.82
N LEU A 282 -13.67 -3.85 15.75
CA LEU A 282 -14.74 -3.49 16.68
C LEU A 282 -14.48 -4.14 18.04
N TRP A 283 -14.09 -5.42 18.06
CA TRP A 283 -13.75 -6.17 19.27
C TRP A 283 -12.74 -5.42 20.14
N THR A 284 -11.59 -5.04 19.58
CA THR A 284 -10.53 -4.32 20.31
C THR A 284 -11.03 -2.99 20.86
N ARG A 285 -11.73 -2.17 20.04
CA ARG A 285 -12.29 -0.89 20.50
C ARG A 285 -13.25 -1.04 21.68
N LEU A 286 -14.12 -2.06 21.64
CA LEU A 286 -15.06 -2.30 22.73
C LEU A 286 -14.37 -2.80 24.00
N LEU A 287 -13.25 -3.51 23.89
CA LEU A 287 -12.41 -3.87 25.04
C LEU A 287 -11.71 -2.64 25.62
N ASP A 288 -11.19 -1.75 24.78
CA ASP A 288 -10.55 -0.51 25.21
C ASP A 288 -11.54 0.41 25.97
N GLU A 289 -12.80 0.46 25.55
CA GLU A 289 -13.86 1.24 26.21
C GLU A 289 -14.20 0.77 27.63
N VAL A 290 -13.87 -0.47 27.99
CA VAL A 290 -14.09 -0.99 29.35
C VAL A 290 -12.82 -1.01 30.19
N ALA A 291 -11.67 -0.65 29.62
CA ALA A 291 -10.40 -0.61 30.33
C ALA A 291 -10.41 0.48 31.42
N ILE A 292 -9.71 0.19 32.51
CA ILE A 292 -9.49 1.08 33.65
C ILE A 292 -8.02 1.08 34.05
N ASP A 293 -7.59 2.18 34.66
CA ASP A 293 -6.28 2.27 35.29
C ASP A 293 -6.19 1.38 36.53
N GLY A 294 -4.97 1.08 36.96
CA GLY A 294 -4.69 0.28 38.14
C GLY A 294 -3.34 -0.42 38.03
N ASP A 295 -3.04 -1.24 39.03
CA ASP A 295 -1.78 -1.98 39.07
C ASP A 295 -1.77 -3.15 38.05
N PRO A 296 -0.64 -3.39 37.38
CA PRO A 296 -0.50 -4.53 36.50
C PRO A 296 -0.48 -5.84 37.31
N LEU A 297 -0.78 -6.95 36.63
CA LEU A 297 -0.67 -8.28 37.22
C LEU A 297 0.79 -8.58 37.61
N ASP A 298 1.03 -8.87 38.88
CA ASP A 298 2.36 -9.26 39.37
C ASP A 298 2.72 -10.68 38.89
N PRO A 299 3.77 -10.87 38.07
CA PRO A 299 4.21 -12.19 37.65
C PRO A 299 4.65 -13.09 38.83
N GLY A 300 5.05 -12.50 39.96
CA GLY A 300 5.39 -13.22 41.20
C GLY A 300 4.21 -13.99 41.81
N SER A 301 2.97 -13.65 41.46
CA SER A 301 1.75 -14.36 41.88
C SER A 301 1.58 -15.74 41.21
N LEU A 302 2.38 -16.02 40.17
CA LEU A 302 2.40 -17.26 39.41
C LEU A 302 3.61 -18.14 39.74
N ASN A 303 4.17 -18.00 40.95
CA ASN A 303 5.42 -18.62 41.39
C ASN A 303 5.46 -20.16 41.25
N ASP A 304 4.32 -20.86 41.30
CA ASP A 304 4.24 -22.31 41.06
C ASP A 304 4.75 -22.69 39.66
N ILE A 305 4.52 -21.82 38.67
CA ILE A 305 5.04 -22.00 37.29
C ILE A 305 6.56 -21.77 37.27
N SER A 306 7.07 -20.75 37.97
CA SER A 306 8.52 -20.55 38.11
C SER A 306 9.19 -21.75 38.79
N HIS A 307 8.56 -22.29 39.84
CA HIS A 307 9.04 -23.48 40.54
C HIS A 307 9.10 -24.70 39.60
N ARG A 308 8.05 -24.89 38.79
CA ARG A 308 7.96 -25.99 37.82
C ARG A 308 9.10 -26.02 36.81
N PHE A 309 9.58 -24.88 36.34
CA PHE A 309 10.65 -24.81 35.34
C PHE A 309 12.03 -24.53 35.92
N ARG A 310 12.19 -24.49 37.25
CA ARG A 310 13.43 -24.06 37.91
C ARG A 310 14.64 -24.89 37.49
N HIS A 311 14.50 -26.22 37.48
CA HIS A 311 15.60 -27.12 37.13
C HIS A 311 15.94 -27.01 35.65
N GLU A 312 14.94 -27.05 34.78
CA GLU A 312 15.11 -26.91 33.34
C GLU A 312 15.75 -25.56 32.96
N ASN A 313 15.38 -24.48 33.64
CA ASN A 313 15.94 -23.15 33.40
C ASN A 313 17.42 -23.05 33.80
N LEU A 314 17.85 -23.71 34.88
CA LEU A 314 19.27 -23.78 35.26
C LEU A 314 20.08 -24.49 34.17
N ASP A 315 19.60 -25.64 33.69
CA ASP A 315 20.25 -26.39 32.61
C ASP A 315 20.30 -25.59 31.30
N LEU A 316 19.23 -24.87 30.97
CA LEU A 316 19.19 -24.00 29.79
C LEU A 316 20.17 -22.83 29.90
N ALA A 317 20.28 -22.20 31.07
CA ALA A 317 21.22 -21.10 31.30
C ALA A 317 22.68 -21.55 31.14
N THR A 318 23.01 -22.77 31.56
CA THR A 318 24.33 -23.37 31.33
C THR A 318 24.58 -23.66 29.85
N ARG A 319 23.59 -24.23 29.13
CA ARG A 319 23.74 -24.57 27.70
C ARG A 319 23.70 -23.35 26.76
N HIS A 320 23.03 -22.28 27.16
CA HIS A 320 22.87 -21.06 26.38
C HIS A 320 23.31 -19.83 27.20
N PRO A 321 24.63 -19.55 27.28
CA PRO A 321 25.15 -18.48 28.14
C PRO A 321 24.65 -17.08 27.75
N LYS A 322 24.21 -16.88 26.50
CA LYS A 322 23.59 -15.64 26.01
C LYS A 322 22.22 -15.34 26.65
N ILE A 323 21.63 -16.27 27.40
CA ILE A 323 20.47 -16.05 28.27
C ILE A 323 20.83 -15.06 29.40
N GLY A 324 22.04 -15.16 29.96
CA GLY A 324 22.43 -14.40 31.15
C GLY A 324 21.43 -14.60 32.30
N ASN A 325 21.01 -13.49 32.93
CA ASN A 325 20.04 -13.51 34.03
C ASN A 325 18.58 -13.46 33.58
N GLY A 326 18.29 -13.68 32.28
CA GLY A 326 16.94 -13.55 31.72
C GLY A 326 15.91 -14.53 32.30
N LEU A 327 16.35 -15.69 32.82
CA LEU A 327 15.48 -16.71 33.42
C LEU A 327 15.39 -16.63 34.95
N THR A 328 15.93 -15.57 35.57
CA THR A 328 15.80 -15.38 37.01
C THR A 328 14.32 -15.13 37.37
N PRO A 329 13.72 -15.92 38.28
CA PRO A 329 12.33 -15.76 38.66
C PRO A 329 12.08 -14.42 39.36
N PRO A 330 10.89 -13.82 39.19
CA PRO A 330 10.49 -12.68 40.00
C PRO A 330 10.42 -13.06 41.48
N GLN A 331 10.37 -12.06 42.37
CA GLN A 331 10.10 -12.31 43.78
C GLN A 331 8.71 -12.94 43.93
N PRO A 332 8.55 -14.02 44.72
CA PRO A 332 7.25 -14.59 44.97
C PRO A 332 6.30 -13.57 45.60
N ALA A 333 5.06 -13.54 45.11
CA ALA A 333 3.97 -12.72 45.64
C ALA A 333 2.84 -13.60 46.18
N ALA A 334 1.74 -12.98 46.62
CA ALA A 334 0.54 -13.72 47.01
C ALA A 334 0.02 -14.57 45.82
N PRO A 335 -0.49 -15.79 46.06
CA PRO A 335 -1.00 -16.65 45.00
C PRO A 335 -2.04 -15.94 44.13
N PHE A 336 -1.98 -16.19 42.82
CA PHE A 336 -2.88 -15.56 41.86
C PHE A 336 -4.36 -15.77 42.21
N ILE A 337 -5.06 -14.65 42.33
CA ILE A 337 -6.52 -14.57 42.33
C ILE A 337 -6.87 -13.55 41.25
N GLU A 338 -7.86 -13.87 40.42
CA GLU A 338 -8.33 -12.92 39.41
C GLU A 338 -8.84 -11.63 40.08
N ALA A 339 -8.35 -10.48 39.63
CA ALA A 339 -8.66 -9.19 40.22
C ALA A 339 -10.15 -8.86 40.15
N ASP A 340 -10.65 -8.11 41.14
CA ASP A 340 -11.97 -7.48 41.07
C ASP A 340 -11.98 -6.56 39.83
N PRO A 341 -12.96 -6.67 38.92
CA PRO A 341 -13.06 -5.76 37.78
C PRO A 341 -13.45 -4.32 38.20
N GLU A 342 -13.73 -4.08 39.48
CA GLU A 342 -14.03 -2.80 40.10
C GLU A 342 -15.32 -2.12 39.61
N PHE A 343 -15.77 -1.10 40.34
CA PHE A 343 -16.90 -0.23 39.98
C PHE A 343 -18.22 -0.98 39.71
N GLY A 344 -18.40 -2.16 40.33
CA GLY A 344 -19.60 -2.99 40.13
C GLY A 344 -19.74 -3.52 38.69
N PHE A 345 -18.63 -3.64 37.95
CA PHE A 345 -18.60 -4.02 36.55
C PHE A 345 -19.40 -5.30 36.25
N ARG A 346 -20.25 -5.24 35.22
CA ARG A 346 -21.01 -6.37 34.70
C ARG A 346 -20.91 -6.41 33.19
N ALA A 347 -20.15 -7.36 32.65
CA ALA A 347 -19.92 -7.48 31.21
C ALA A 347 -21.20 -7.48 30.36
N THR A 348 -22.29 -8.08 30.86
CA THR A 348 -23.59 -8.11 30.17
C THR A 348 -24.24 -6.74 30.02
N GLN A 349 -24.06 -5.82 30.98
CA GLN A 349 -24.60 -4.45 30.91
C GLN A 349 -23.86 -3.62 29.86
N TYR A 350 -22.53 -3.69 29.84
CA TYR A 350 -21.72 -3.05 28.81
C TYR A 350 -22.01 -3.64 27.42
N ALA A 351 -22.11 -4.96 27.31
CA ALA A 351 -22.49 -5.61 26.06
C ALA A 351 -23.86 -5.14 25.57
N ALA A 352 -24.84 -4.95 26.46
CA ALA A 352 -26.15 -4.39 26.11
C ALA A 352 -26.04 -2.97 25.52
N ALA A 353 -25.20 -2.11 26.10
CA ALA A 353 -24.90 -0.78 25.54
C ALA A 353 -24.17 -0.85 24.18
N PHE A 354 -23.43 -1.93 23.93
CA PHE A 354 -22.69 -2.15 22.68
C PHE A 354 -23.55 -2.76 21.56
N LEU A 355 -24.71 -3.35 21.89
CA LEU A 355 -25.58 -4.04 20.93
C LEU A 355 -25.92 -3.22 19.70
N PRO A 356 -26.29 -1.91 19.77
CA PRO A 356 -26.62 -1.15 18.56
C PRO A 356 -25.49 -1.13 17.52
N ARG A 357 -24.24 -1.00 17.98
CA ARG A 357 -23.04 -0.99 17.12
C ARG A 357 -22.76 -2.38 16.55
N ILE A 358 -22.92 -3.43 17.36
CA ILE A 358 -22.75 -4.83 16.94
C ILE A 358 -23.83 -5.22 15.93
N ASP A 359 -25.08 -4.84 16.16
CA ASP A 359 -26.23 -5.16 15.31
C ASP A 359 -26.17 -4.42 13.97
N GLN A 360 -25.69 -3.17 13.97
CA GLN A 360 -25.41 -2.44 12.72
C GLN A 360 -24.41 -3.20 11.85
N VAL A 361 -23.25 -3.57 12.41
CA VAL A 361 -22.21 -4.30 11.67
C VAL A 361 -22.70 -5.70 11.25
N THR A 362 -23.50 -6.35 12.09
CA THR A 362 -24.14 -7.63 11.77
C THR A 362 -25.09 -7.49 10.57
N LYS A 363 -25.92 -6.43 10.54
CA LYS A 363 -26.83 -6.15 9.44
C LYS A 363 -26.07 -5.89 8.14
N GLU A 364 -25.00 -5.10 8.20
CA GLU A 364 -24.13 -4.84 7.05
C GLU A 364 -23.47 -6.13 6.53
N ALA A 365 -22.94 -6.97 7.42
CA ALA A 365 -22.34 -8.25 7.07
C ALA A 365 -23.36 -9.22 6.45
N ARG A 366 -24.58 -9.29 7.00
CA ARG A 366 -25.68 -10.11 6.45
C ARG A 366 -26.11 -9.62 5.08
N ARG A 367 -26.29 -8.31 4.90
CA ARG A 367 -26.62 -7.72 3.61
C ARG A 367 -25.54 -8.02 2.57
N ALA A 368 -24.26 -7.87 2.91
CA ALA A 368 -23.16 -8.20 2.02
C ALA A 368 -23.13 -9.70 1.66
N ALA A 369 -23.39 -10.58 2.63
CA ALA A 369 -23.47 -12.02 2.40
C ALA A 369 -24.68 -12.40 1.52
N GLU A 370 -25.83 -11.76 1.73
CA GLU A 370 -27.05 -11.97 0.94
C GLU A 370 -26.89 -11.43 -0.49
N GLU A 371 -26.27 -10.25 -0.68
CA GLU A 371 -25.91 -9.73 -1.99
C GLU A 371 -24.92 -10.67 -2.70
N ALA A 372 -23.92 -11.19 -1.99
CA ALA A 372 -23.00 -12.19 -2.52
C ALA A 372 -23.70 -13.52 -2.86
N ARG A 373 -24.70 -13.94 -2.07
CA ARG A 373 -25.50 -15.14 -2.32
C ARG A 373 -26.44 -14.94 -3.51
N LYS A 374 -27.15 -13.81 -3.59
CA LYS A 374 -28.01 -13.43 -4.73
C LYS A 374 -27.21 -13.37 -6.02
N ARG A 375 -25.98 -12.83 -5.99
CA ARG A 375 -25.07 -12.88 -7.16
C ARG A 375 -24.73 -14.32 -7.59
N ARG A 376 -24.64 -15.26 -6.66
CA ARG A 376 -24.42 -16.69 -6.96
C ARG A 376 -25.69 -17.41 -7.41
N GLU A 377 -26.84 -17.04 -6.85
CA GLU A 377 -28.15 -17.68 -7.10
C GLU A 377 -28.83 -17.16 -8.37
N GLN A 378 -28.66 -15.88 -8.73
CA GLN A 378 -29.29 -15.25 -9.89
C GLN A 378 -28.70 -15.67 -11.23
N GLY A 379 -27.71 -16.58 -11.25
CA GLY A 379 -27.10 -17.00 -12.50
C GLY A 379 -26.62 -15.81 -13.33
N ALA A 380 -26.18 -14.71 -12.68
CA ALA A 380 -25.46 -13.62 -13.32
C ALA A 380 -24.07 -14.17 -13.71
N VAL A 381 -24.12 -15.08 -14.67
CA VAL A 381 -23.06 -15.85 -15.27
C VAL A 381 -23.13 -15.45 -16.73
N ASP A 382 -22.59 -14.28 -17.04
CA ASP A 382 -22.25 -13.92 -18.42
C ASP A 382 -20.89 -13.21 -18.40
N GLY A 383 -19.89 -13.87 -19.00
CA GLY A 383 -18.56 -13.36 -19.37
C GLY A 383 -17.57 -13.03 -18.24
N ALA A 384 -17.99 -12.45 -17.13
CA ALA A 384 -17.10 -11.76 -16.18
C ALA A 384 -16.43 -12.66 -15.11
N ASP A 385 -16.71 -13.97 -15.12
CA ASP A 385 -16.30 -14.91 -14.06
C ASP A 385 -15.15 -15.83 -14.46
N ARG A 386 -14.71 -15.72 -15.71
CA ARG A 386 -13.52 -16.36 -16.27
C ARG A 386 -12.63 -15.27 -16.80
N LEU A 387 -11.33 -15.48 -16.67
CA LEU A 387 -10.37 -14.68 -17.39
C LEU A 387 -10.65 -14.88 -18.91
N THR A 388 -10.41 -13.83 -19.68
CA THR A 388 -10.50 -13.82 -21.13
C THR A 388 -9.40 -14.70 -21.72
N PRO A 389 -9.57 -15.31 -22.91
CA PRO A 389 -8.53 -16.15 -23.52
C PRO A 389 -7.15 -15.48 -23.62
N ILE A 390 -7.13 -14.16 -23.81
CA ILE A 390 -5.92 -13.33 -23.79
C ILE A 390 -5.32 -13.31 -22.38
N ALA A 391 -6.12 -12.98 -21.35
CA ALA A 391 -5.67 -13.00 -19.97
C ALA A 391 -5.17 -14.39 -19.52
N GLU A 392 -5.81 -15.48 -19.96
CA GLU A 392 -5.33 -16.85 -19.73
C GLU A 392 -3.90 -17.05 -20.22
N LYS A 393 -3.58 -16.46 -21.37
CA LYS A 393 -2.29 -16.60 -22.04
C LYS A 393 -1.22 -15.70 -21.41
N ILE A 394 -1.56 -14.44 -21.09
CA ILE A 394 -0.57 -13.42 -20.72
C ILE A 394 -0.43 -13.19 -19.21
N LEU A 395 -1.45 -13.52 -18.40
CA LEU A 395 -1.36 -13.32 -16.96
C LEU A 395 -0.43 -14.35 -16.30
N SER A 396 0.49 -13.85 -15.48
CA SER A 396 1.27 -14.71 -14.58
C SER A 396 0.34 -15.44 -13.60
N PRO A 397 0.76 -16.60 -13.04
CA PRO A 397 -0.04 -17.32 -12.04
C PRO A 397 -0.50 -16.41 -10.89
N ARG A 398 0.37 -15.49 -10.45
CA ARG A 398 0.06 -14.47 -9.44
C ARG A 398 -1.01 -13.48 -9.89
N ALA A 399 -0.94 -12.99 -11.13
CA ALA A 399 -1.98 -12.12 -11.66
C ALA A 399 -3.34 -12.84 -11.73
N LYS A 400 -3.37 -14.13 -12.10
CA LYS A 400 -4.60 -14.94 -12.04
C LYS A 400 -5.13 -15.08 -10.61
N GLU A 401 -4.25 -15.26 -9.63
CA GLU A 401 -4.64 -15.26 -8.20
C GLU A 401 -5.20 -13.90 -7.74
N ASN A 402 -4.54 -12.81 -8.11
CA ASN A 402 -5.00 -11.46 -7.82
C ASN A 402 -6.41 -11.23 -8.38
N PHE A 403 -6.68 -11.69 -9.61
CA PHE A 403 -8.00 -11.58 -10.24
C PHE A 403 -9.08 -12.24 -9.38
N HIS A 404 -8.87 -13.49 -8.98
CA HIS A 404 -9.82 -14.22 -8.14
C HIS A 404 -9.99 -13.61 -6.74
N ALA A 405 -8.92 -13.07 -6.15
CA ALA A 405 -8.95 -12.42 -4.84
C ALA A 405 -9.68 -11.06 -4.88
N LEU A 406 -9.41 -10.26 -5.92
CA LEU A 406 -10.02 -8.94 -6.12
C LEU A 406 -11.53 -9.03 -6.30
N ARG A 407 -12.01 -10.04 -7.05
CA ARG A 407 -13.43 -10.29 -7.31
C ARG A 407 -14.30 -10.33 -6.06
N ALA A 408 -13.78 -10.92 -4.98
CA ALA A 408 -14.50 -11.05 -3.71
C ALA A 408 -14.22 -9.89 -2.73
N SER A 409 -13.39 -8.92 -3.13
CA SER A 409 -12.92 -7.87 -2.26
C SER A 409 -13.69 -6.56 -2.48
N ARG A 410 -13.66 -5.69 -1.48
CA ARG A 410 -14.13 -4.30 -1.61
C ARG A 410 -13.31 -3.46 -2.62
N PHE A 411 -12.20 -3.98 -3.14
CA PHE A 411 -11.30 -3.27 -4.05
C PHE A 411 -11.57 -3.58 -5.52
N ALA A 412 -12.63 -4.34 -5.83
CA ALA A 412 -13.04 -4.61 -7.20
C ALA A 412 -13.34 -3.30 -7.94
N PRO A 413 -12.76 -3.07 -9.13
CA PRO A 413 -13.02 -1.87 -9.91
C PRO A 413 -14.49 -1.77 -10.32
N HIS A 414 -15.05 -0.55 -10.37
CA HIS A 414 -16.39 -0.30 -10.92
C HIS A 414 -16.68 1.20 -11.17
N ASN A 415 -17.74 1.50 -11.93
CA ASN A 415 -18.15 2.88 -12.25
C ASN A 415 -19.28 3.47 -11.36
N ARG A 416 -19.66 2.80 -10.26
CA ARG A 416 -20.81 3.15 -9.40
C ARG A 416 -20.59 4.28 -8.37
N ILE A 417 -19.67 5.21 -8.63
CA ILE A 417 -19.46 6.40 -7.78
C ILE A 417 -19.62 7.68 -8.61
N GLY A 418 -19.78 8.82 -7.95
CA GLY A 418 -20.02 10.10 -8.62
C GLY A 418 -21.43 10.23 -9.21
N ARG A 419 -21.77 11.44 -9.67
CA ARG A 419 -23.13 11.81 -10.12
C ARG A 419 -23.22 12.18 -11.60
N VAL A 420 -22.08 12.41 -12.26
CA VAL A 420 -22.03 12.82 -13.66
C VAL A 420 -22.32 11.61 -14.57
N ASN A 421 -23.23 11.81 -15.54
CA ASN A 421 -23.42 10.87 -16.66
C ASN A 421 -22.27 11.05 -17.65
N GLU A 422 -21.48 10.00 -17.83
CA GLU A 422 -20.26 10.01 -18.64
C GLU A 422 -20.48 9.43 -20.05
N GLU A 423 -21.61 8.78 -20.30
CA GLU A 423 -21.85 8.00 -21.53
C GLU A 423 -22.60 8.79 -22.60
N GLU A 424 -23.35 9.81 -22.18
CA GLU A 424 -24.18 10.66 -23.01
C GLU A 424 -23.55 12.05 -23.18
N LEU A 425 -23.43 12.49 -24.42
CA LEU A 425 -22.88 13.80 -24.74
C LEU A 425 -23.93 14.89 -24.48
N ALA A 426 -23.71 15.67 -23.43
CA ALA A 426 -24.51 16.87 -23.16
C ALA A 426 -24.19 18.01 -24.14
N ALA A 427 -24.99 19.08 -24.09
CA ALA A 427 -24.81 20.27 -24.92
C ALA A 427 -23.38 20.84 -24.81
N ALA A 428 -22.82 21.24 -25.95
CA ALA A 428 -21.51 21.87 -26.02
C ALA A 428 -21.44 23.13 -25.17
N TYR A 429 -20.26 23.40 -24.61
CA TYR A 429 -20.02 24.63 -23.89
C TYR A 429 -19.85 25.79 -24.88
N PRO A 430 -20.56 26.91 -24.70
CA PRO A 430 -20.26 28.13 -25.45
C PRO A 430 -18.81 28.58 -25.20
N GLU A 431 -18.29 29.33 -26.16
CA GLU A 431 -17.02 30.03 -26.02
C GLU A 431 -17.06 30.99 -24.82
N ALA A 432 -15.96 31.01 -24.05
CA ALA A 432 -15.74 31.97 -23.00
C ALA A 432 -14.61 32.91 -23.44
N PRO A 433 -14.75 34.23 -23.27
CA PRO A 433 -13.69 35.16 -23.62
C PRO A 433 -12.47 34.94 -22.70
N MET A 434 -11.28 35.14 -23.25
CA MET A 434 -10.05 35.21 -22.44
C MET A 434 -10.14 36.38 -21.45
N ARG A 435 -9.57 36.18 -20.26
CA ARG A 435 -9.55 37.24 -19.25
C ARG A 435 -8.59 38.35 -19.66
N LEU A 436 -8.98 39.60 -19.42
CA LEU A 436 -8.05 40.73 -19.44
C LEU A 436 -7.44 40.84 -18.04
N LEU A 437 -6.12 40.64 -17.95
CA LEU A 437 -5.39 40.67 -16.70
C LEU A 437 -4.69 42.01 -16.50
N PRO A 438 -4.58 42.52 -15.25
CA PRO A 438 -3.67 43.62 -14.92
C PRO A 438 -2.21 43.29 -15.28
N GLU A 439 -1.38 44.33 -15.49
CA GLU A 439 0.03 44.19 -15.92
C GLU A 439 0.87 43.30 -14.97
N ASP A 440 0.62 43.39 -13.66
CA ASP A 440 1.31 42.60 -12.62
C ASP A 440 0.58 41.29 -12.25
N ASN A 441 -0.32 40.78 -13.09
CA ASN A 441 -1.09 39.56 -12.82
C ASN A 441 -1.01 38.59 -14.01
N SER A 442 -0.49 37.39 -13.76
CA SER A 442 -0.34 36.33 -14.75
C SER A 442 -1.51 35.34 -14.78
N GLY A 443 -2.50 35.50 -13.90
CA GLY A 443 -3.74 34.70 -13.89
C GLY A 443 -3.50 33.24 -13.51
N ASN A 444 -4.19 32.33 -14.17
CA ASN A 444 -4.02 30.90 -14.02
C ASN A 444 -2.88 30.45 -14.95
N VAL A 445 -1.79 29.97 -14.38
CA VAL A 445 -0.57 29.61 -15.12
C VAL A 445 -0.32 28.11 -15.07
N ILE A 446 -0.17 27.49 -16.24
CA ILE A 446 0.35 26.12 -16.33
C ILE A 446 1.86 26.15 -16.53
N VAL A 447 2.58 25.34 -15.75
CA VAL A 447 4.00 25.01 -15.93
C VAL A 447 4.12 23.58 -16.46
N GLY A 448 4.83 23.40 -17.58
CA GLY A 448 5.01 22.09 -18.22
C GLY A 448 6.43 21.83 -18.67
N CYS A 449 6.79 20.55 -18.79
CA CYS A 449 8.07 20.10 -19.34
C CYS A 449 7.84 19.19 -20.53
N MET A 450 8.39 19.55 -21.69
CA MET A 450 8.11 18.89 -22.96
C MET A 450 9.37 18.28 -23.57
N LYS A 451 9.17 17.21 -24.32
CA LYS A 451 10.15 16.63 -25.24
C LYS A 451 9.41 15.93 -26.37
N ASN A 452 9.59 16.40 -27.59
CA ASN A 452 8.97 15.84 -28.80
C ASN A 452 7.44 15.70 -28.72
N GLU A 453 6.72 16.81 -28.56
CA GLU A 453 5.26 16.89 -28.42
C GLU A 453 4.59 17.80 -29.46
N ALA A 454 5.27 18.10 -30.58
CA ALA A 454 4.80 19.05 -31.59
C ALA A 454 3.36 18.76 -32.10
N PRO A 455 2.94 17.51 -32.34
CA PRO A 455 1.57 17.23 -32.79
C PRO A 455 0.49 17.46 -31.73
N TYR A 456 0.85 17.46 -30.44
CA TYR A 456 -0.11 17.46 -29.33
C TYR A 456 -0.19 18.79 -28.61
N ILE A 457 0.90 19.57 -28.62
CA ILE A 457 1.02 20.77 -27.82
C ILE A 457 0.02 21.87 -28.23
N LEU A 458 -0.33 21.95 -29.51
CA LEU A 458 -1.23 22.98 -30.01
C LEU A 458 -2.67 22.77 -29.50
N GLU A 459 -3.18 21.53 -29.57
CA GLU A 459 -4.48 21.16 -28.98
C GLU A 459 -4.48 21.45 -27.48
N TRP A 460 -3.41 21.04 -26.79
CA TRP A 460 -3.31 21.19 -25.35
C TRP A 460 -3.32 22.67 -24.92
N VAL A 461 -2.59 23.54 -25.61
CA VAL A 461 -2.62 24.99 -25.36
C VAL A 461 -4.02 25.57 -25.66
N ALA A 462 -4.58 25.27 -26.83
CA ALA A 462 -5.90 25.76 -27.24
C ALA A 462 -7.01 25.34 -26.26
N TYR A 463 -7.01 24.08 -25.83
CA TYR A 463 -7.99 23.56 -24.89
C TYR A 463 -7.91 24.28 -23.55
N HIS A 464 -6.70 24.40 -22.99
CA HIS A 464 -6.54 25.00 -21.66
C HIS A 464 -6.86 26.49 -21.66
N ARG A 465 -6.60 27.21 -22.77
CA ARG A 465 -7.08 28.58 -22.96
C ARG A 465 -8.60 28.68 -22.90
N MET A 466 -9.30 27.78 -23.60
CA MET A 466 -10.77 27.77 -23.65
C MET A 466 -11.45 27.41 -22.32
N ILE A 467 -10.73 26.82 -21.37
CA ILE A 467 -11.26 26.58 -20.01
C ILE A 467 -10.83 27.66 -19.01
N GLY A 468 -10.07 28.69 -19.42
CA GLY A 468 -9.67 29.82 -18.59
C GLY A 468 -8.27 29.74 -17.99
N VAL A 469 -7.34 29.01 -18.62
CA VAL A 469 -5.89 29.17 -18.36
C VAL A 469 -5.39 30.36 -19.17
N ASP A 470 -4.71 31.30 -18.52
CA ASP A 470 -4.35 32.57 -19.14
C ASP A 470 -2.94 32.54 -19.73
N ASN A 471 -2.00 31.88 -19.04
CA ASN A 471 -0.59 31.85 -19.43
C ASN A 471 0.03 30.44 -19.27
N PHE A 472 1.11 30.21 -20.01
CA PHE A 472 1.85 28.95 -20.01
C PHE A 472 3.34 29.23 -19.89
N LEU A 473 4.01 28.47 -19.01
CA LEU A 473 5.47 28.43 -18.92
C LEU A 473 5.94 27.02 -19.25
N ILE A 474 6.59 26.89 -20.41
CA ILE A 474 6.94 25.59 -20.97
C ILE A 474 8.45 25.46 -21.08
N TYR A 475 8.98 24.46 -20.40
CA TYR A 475 10.39 24.07 -20.48
C TYR A 475 10.54 22.95 -21.51
N THR A 476 11.52 23.06 -22.41
CA THR A 476 11.79 22.04 -23.43
C THR A 476 13.13 21.36 -23.20
N ASN A 477 13.22 20.05 -23.53
CA ASN A 477 14.39 19.21 -23.24
C ASN A 477 14.92 18.56 -24.52
N GLY A 478 15.75 19.29 -25.28
CA GLY A 478 16.36 18.83 -26.53
C GLY A 478 15.35 18.21 -27.51
N CYS A 479 14.39 18.99 -28.02
CA CYS A 479 13.41 18.48 -28.97
C CYS A 479 14.00 18.33 -30.37
N THR A 480 13.48 17.36 -31.10
CA THR A 480 13.95 16.94 -32.44
C THR A 480 12.83 16.90 -33.47
N ASP A 481 11.57 17.08 -33.04
CA ASP A 481 10.37 17.06 -33.88
C ASP A 481 9.85 18.48 -34.22
N GLY A 482 10.57 19.53 -33.80
CA GLY A 482 10.16 20.92 -34.00
C GLY A 482 9.31 21.53 -32.88
N THR A 483 9.09 20.83 -31.76
CA THR A 483 8.34 21.35 -30.59
C THR A 483 8.85 22.73 -30.15
N ASP A 484 10.17 22.92 -30.09
CA ASP A 484 10.79 24.16 -29.61
C ASP A 484 10.48 25.33 -30.54
N ALA A 485 10.59 25.11 -31.86
CA ALA A 485 10.29 26.12 -32.87
C ALA A 485 8.81 26.50 -32.89
N LEU A 486 7.90 25.53 -32.68
CA LEU A 486 6.47 25.79 -32.58
C LEU A 486 6.16 26.65 -31.34
N LEU A 487 6.73 26.28 -30.19
CA LEU A 487 6.57 27.03 -28.95
C LEU A 487 7.24 28.42 -29.01
N ASP A 488 8.37 28.58 -29.71
CA ASP A 488 8.98 29.89 -29.96
C ASP A 488 8.07 30.79 -30.80
N ARG A 489 7.40 30.22 -31.81
CA ARG A 489 6.42 30.98 -32.60
C ARG A 489 5.22 31.39 -31.74
N LEU A 490 4.70 30.49 -30.93
CA LEU A 490 3.61 30.80 -30.00
C LEU A 490 4.04 31.84 -28.95
N GLN A 491 5.30 31.84 -28.51
CA GLN A 491 5.86 32.86 -27.63
C GLN A 491 5.94 34.23 -28.33
N ALA A 492 6.39 34.28 -29.58
CA ALA A 492 6.40 35.52 -30.35
C ALA A 492 4.99 36.11 -30.57
N LEU A 493 3.96 35.27 -30.57
CA LEU A 493 2.56 35.65 -30.61
C LEU A 493 1.97 36.01 -29.23
N GLY A 494 2.75 35.91 -28.15
CA GLY A 494 2.32 36.21 -26.78
C GLY A 494 1.40 35.16 -26.15
N ILE A 495 1.40 33.93 -26.68
CA ILE A 495 0.46 32.88 -26.27
C ILE A 495 1.04 31.99 -25.16
N VAL A 496 2.36 31.74 -25.22
CA VAL A 496 3.10 30.93 -24.24
C VAL A 496 4.43 31.61 -23.91
N GLN A 497 5.10 31.15 -22.85
CA GLN A 497 6.49 31.45 -22.60
C GLN A 497 7.30 30.15 -22.62
N ARG A 498 8.36 30.09 -23.42
CA ARG A 498 9.25 28.93 -23.55
C ARG A 498 10.61 29.20 -22.93
N ARG A 499 11.20 28.18 -22.30
CA ARG A 499 12.58 28.17 -21.82
C ARG A 499 13.28 26.87 -22.23
N ASP A 500 14.56 26.96 -22.56
CA ASP A 500 15.40 25.76 -22.70
C ASP A 500 15.68 25.18 -21.31
N ASN A 501 15.65 23.85 -21.21
CA ASN A 501 15.94 23.12 -19.98
C ASN A 501 17.07 22.11 -20.18
N ASP A 502 18.08 22.48 -20.98
CA ASP A 502 19.16 21.55 -21.37
C ASP A 502 20.33 21.52 -20.38
N ASN A 503 20.45 22.52 -19.49
CA ASN A 503 21.56 22.67 -18.55
C ASN A 503 21.33 21.98 -17.19
N TRP A 504 20.35 21.09 -17.09
CA TRP A 504 20.05 20.38 -15.85
C TRP A 504 21.14 19.35 -15.51
N GLN A 505 21.40 19.17 -14.21
CA GLN A 505 22.29 18.13 -13.67
C GLN A 505 21.53 17.33 -12.61
N GLY A 506 21.79 16.02 -12.50
CA GLY A 506 21.16 15.15 -11.50
C GLY A 506 20.21 14.12 -12.10
N ASN A 507 19.09 13.82 -11.43
CA ASN A 507 18.24 12.67 -11.76
C ASN A 507 16.93 13.01 -12.50
N SER A 508 16.51 14.29 -12.57
CA SER A 508 15.21 14.67 -13.14
C SER A 508 15.22 16.08 -13.76
N PRO A 509 15.14 16.20 -15.11
CA PRO A 509 14.99 17.49 -15.77
C PRO A 509 13.70 18.21 -15.37
N GLN A 510 12.62 17.47 -15.13
CA GLN A 510 11.33 18.04 -14.72
C GLN A 510 11.41 18.73 -13.36
N GLN A 511 12.08 18.12 -12.38
CA GLN A 511 12.21 18.73 -11.06
C GLN A 511 13.11 19.97 -11.12
N HIS A 512 14.12 19.99 -11.98
CA HIS A 512 14.96 21.17 -12.22
C HIS A 512 14.12 22.34 -12.77
N ALA A 513 13.34 22.10 -13.84
CA ALA A 513 12.45 23.11 -14.42
C ALA A 513 11.45 23.67 -13.39
N LEU A 514 10.82 22.80 -12.58
CA LEU A 514 9.90 23.20 -11.52
C LEU A 514 10.57 24.04 -10.41
N ASP A 515 11.83 23.74 -10.07
CA ASP A 515 12.57 24.50 -9.06
C ASP A 515 13.01 25.87 -9.62
N VAL A 516 13.33 25.96 -10.92
CA VAL A 516 13.69 27.22 -11.60
C VAL A 516 12.45 28.09 -11.87
N SER A 517 11.31 27.49 -12.22
CA SER A 517 10.09 28.22 -12.56
C SER A 517 9.58 29.11 -11.43
N LEU A 518 9.85 28.75 -10.16
CA LEU A 518 9.49 29.56 -8.99
C LEU A 518 10.12 30.96 -8.98
N LYS A 519 11.17 31.18 -9.78
CA LYS A 519 11.87 32.47 -9.91
C LYS A 519 11.39 33.29 -11.11
N GLU A 520 10.56 32.72 -11.98
CA GLU A 520 10.04 33.41 -13.15
C GLU A 520 8.96 34.42 -12.72
N PRO A 521 9.00 35.67 -13.22
CA PRO A 521 7.99 36.68 -12.92
C PRO A 521 6.56 36.19 -13.22
N LEU A 522 6.40 35.40 -14.28
CA LEU A 522 5.11 34.81 -14.65
C LEU A 522 4.52 33.93 -13.53
N ILE A 523 5.36 33.20 -12.79
CA ILE A 523 4.92 32.34 -11.68
C ILE A 523 4.76 33.15 -10.40
N GLN A 524 5.64 34.13 -10.15
CA GLN A 524 5.52 35.01 -8.99
C GLN A 524 4.23 35.83 -9.03
N ASN A 525 3.78 36.24 -10.22
CA ASN A 525 2.57 37.02 -10.45
C ASN A 525 1.33 36.16 -10.76
N ALA A 526 1.42 34.84 -10.68
CA ALA A 526 0.27 33.94 -10.93
C ALA A 526 -0.76 34.02 -9.79
N GLU A 527 -2.04 33.89 -10.11
CA GLU A 527 -3.13 33.64 -9.14
C GLU A 527 -3.14 32.17 -8.72
N TRP A 528 -3.01 31.28 -9.72
CA TRP A 528 -2.96 29.83 -9.56
C TRP A 528 -1.81 29.26 -10.39
N VAL A 529 -1.06 28.34 -9.79
CA VAL A 529 0.01 27.59 -10.45
C VAL A 529 -0.41 26.14 -10.59
N ILE A 530 -0.27 25.63 -11.80
CA ILE A 530 -0.71 24.29 -12.19
C ILE A 530 0.46 23.60 -12.87
N HIS A 531 0.86 22.42 -12.40
CA HIS A 531 1.80 21.59 -13.15
C HIS A 531 1.09 20.32 -13.64
N ILE A 532 0.95 20.19 -14.95
CA ILE A 532 0.39 19.03 -15.63
C ILE A 532 1.21 18.72 -16.90
N ASP A 533 1.17 17.47 -17.32
CA ASP A 533 1.86 16.97 -18.51
C ASP A 533 0.98 17.20 -19.78
N VAL A 534 1.56 17.22 -20.99
CA VAL A 534 0.80 17.50 -22.24
C VAL A 534 -0.22 16.41 -22.61
N ASP A 535 -0.13 15.24 -21.98
CA ASP A 535 -1.12 14.18 -22.07
C ASP A 535 -2.18 14.26 -20.95
N GLU A 536 -2.26 15.38 -20.23
CA GLU A 536 -3.22 15.62 -19.16
C GLU A 536 -4.10 16.84 -19.47
N PHE A 537 -5.42 16.66 -19.36
CA PHE A 537 -6.43 17.67 -19.67
C PHE A 537 -7.37 17.89 -18.50
N ILE A 538 -7.49 19.14 -18.04
CA ILE A 538 -8.39 19.49 -16.93
C ILE A 538 -9.82 19.51 -17.44
N ASN A 539 -10.60 18.48 -17.10
CA ASN A 539 -12.00 18.34 -17.49
C ASN A 539 -12.91 18.94 -16.41
N ILE A 540 -13.37 20.17 -16.63
CA ILE A 540 -14.28 20.88 -15.74
C ILE A 540 -15.71 20.57 -16.16
N ARG A 541 -16.49 20.03 -15.21
CA ARG A 541 -17.81 19.45 -15.46
C ARG A 541 -18.95 20.25 -14.83
N THR A 542 -18.63 21.38 -14.21
CA THR A 542 -19.57 22.34 -13.61
C THR A 542 -19.67 23.62 -14.43
N GLY A 543 -20.80 24.33 -14.33
CA GLY A 543 -21.04 25.60 -15.03
C GLY A 543 -20.84 25.48 -16.54
N ASN A 544 -20.10 26.42 -17.13
CA ASN A 544 -19.67 26.45 -18.53
C ASN A 544 -18.34 25.69 -18.78
N GLY A 545 -17.94 24.81 -17.87
CA GLY A 545 -16.70 24.06 -17.99
C GLY A 545 -15.46 24.96 -17.93
N THR A 546 -15.49 26.03 -17.12
CA THR A 546 -14.38 26.99 -16.97
C THR A 546 -13.81 26.96 -15.55
N LEU A 547 -12.54 27.33 -15.40
CA LEU A 547 -11.88 27.45 -14.10
C LEU A 547 -12.60 28.46 -13.20
N ALA A 548 -13.11 29.55 -13.78
CA ALA A 548 -13.91 30.53 -13.06
C ALA A 548 -15.17 29.91 -12.42
N ASP A 549 -15.93 29.11 -13.19
CA ASP A 549 -17.11 28.42 -12.67
C ASP A 549 -16.76 27.39 -11.60
N PHE A 550 -15.63 26.69 -11.76
CA PHE A 550 -15.14 25.76 -10.76
C PHE A 550 -14.78 26.49 -9.46
N PHE A 551 -13.97 27.55 -9.52
CA PHE A 551 -13.56 28.32 -8.34
C PHE A 551 -14.75 28.94 -7.60
N ALA A 552 -15.79 29.38 -8.32
CA ALA A 552 -17.03 29.87 -7.73
C ALA A 552 -17.76 28.79 -6.90
N ARG A 553 -17.55 27.50 -7.17
CA ARG A 553 -18.15 26.39 -6.41
C ARG A 553 -17.33 25.95 -5.21
N VAL A 554 -16.05 26.29 -5.15
CA VAL A 554 -15.15 25.94 -4.04
C VAL A 554 -14.50 27.20 -3.43
N PRO A 555 -15.31 28.16 -2.92
CA PRO A 555 -14.76 29.36 -2.32
C PRO A 555 -13.82 29.01 -1.15
N GLY A 556 -12.65 29.63 -1.15
CA GLY A 556 -11.61 29.42 -0.15
C GLY A 556 -10.71 28.21 -0.38
N ALA A 557 -10.89 27.42 -1.44
CA ALA A 557 -9.89 26.42 -1.81
C ALA A 557 -8.54 27.11 -2.11
N THR A 558 -7.46 26.58 -1.55
CA THR A 558 -6.09 26.98 -1.88
C THR A 558 -5.35 25.90 -2.67
N ASN A 559 -5.84 24.66 -2.63
CA ASN A 559 -5.28 23.55 -3.38
C ASN A 559 -6.41 22.65 -3.89
N VAL A 560 -6.30 22.21 -5.14
CA VAL A 560 -7.27 21.33 -5.77
C VAL A 560 -6.55 20.08 -6.24
N ALA A 561 -6.81 18.94 -5.60
CA ALA A 561 -6.29 17.66 -6.03
C ALA A 561 -7.12 17.14 -7.22
N MET A 562 -6.59 17.35 -8.42
CA MET A 562 -7.18 16.94 -9.68
C MET A 562 -6.87 15.46 -9.91
N THR A 563 -7.73 14.57 -9.41
CA THR A 563 -7.52 13.13 -9.51
C THR A 563 -7.55 12.68 -10.97
N TRP A 564 -6.59 11.84 -11.34
CA TRP A 564 -6.51 11.27 -12.67
C TRP A 564 -7.70 10.37 -12.98
N ARG A 565 -8.17 10.49 -14.22
CA ARG A 565 -8.92 9.48 -14.94
C ARG A 565 -8.04 9.01 -16.08
N LEU A 566 -7.54 7.78 -16.01
CA LEU A 566 -6.66 7.23 -17.04
C LEU A 566 -7.50 6.83 -18.26
N PHE A 567 -7.11 7.28 -19.44
CA PHE A 567 -7.71 6.90 -20.73
C PHE A 567 -6.74 6.00 -21.50
N GLY A 568 -7.26 4.91 -22.03
CA GLY A 568 -6.47 3.98 -22.84
C GLY A 568 -6.38 4.39 -24.29
N HIS A 569 -5.79 3.50 -25.09
CA HIS A 569 -5.57 3.73 -26.51
C HIS A 569 -6.83 3.55 -27.36
N ASN A 570 -7.94 3.07 -26.79
CA ASN A 570 -9.24 2.97 -27.46
C ASN A 570 -9.28 2.12 -28.73
N GLY A 571 -8.35 1.15 -28.90
CA GLY A 571 -8.21 0.42 -30.16
C GLY A 571 -7.66 1.28 -31.31
N VAL A 572 -7.19 2.49 -31.03
CA VAL A 572 -6.56 3.37 -32.01
C VAL A 572 -5.09 2.97 -32.12
N GLU A 573 -4.79 2.23 -33.18
CA GLU A 573 -3.43 1.76 -33.45
C GLU A 573 -2.57 2.85 -34.10
N ALA A 574 -3.04 3.39 -35.23
CA ALA A 574 -2.32 4.38 -36.01
C ALA A 574 -2.35 5.78 -35.36
N PHE A 575 -1.24 6.51 -35.44
CA PHE A 575 -1.21 7.93 -35.13
C PHE A 575 -1.98 8.73 -36.19
N LYS A 576 -2.87 9.61 -35.72
CA LYS A 576 -3.67 10.53 -36.54
C LYS A 576 -3.63 11.93 -35.95
N ASP A 577 -3.51 12.93 -36.82
CA ASP A 577 -3.60 14.35 -36.46
C ASP A 577 -5.07 14.76 -36.27
N ASP A 578 -5.65 14.24 -35.20
CA ASP A 578 -7.01 14.52 -34.75
C ASP A 578 -6.99 14.85 -33.25
N LEU A 579 -8.03 15.49 -32.74
CA LEU A 579 -8.10 15.89 -31.33
C LEU A 579 -8.03 14.66 -30.40
N VAL A 580 -7.05 14.64 -29.49
CA VAL A 580 -6.89 13.62 -28.45
C VAL A 580 -8.19 13.46 -27.66
N ILE A 581 -8.81 14.57 -27.25
CA ILE A 581 -10.03 14.53 -26.44
C ILE A 581 -11.26 14.00 -27.21
N ASP A 582 -11.18 13.91 -28.54
CA ASP A 582 -12.24 13.38 -29.41
C ASP A 582 -12.00 11.90 -29.73
N GLN A 583 -10.74 11.51 -29.94
CA GLN A 583 -10.34 10.14 -30.28
C GLN A 583 -10.46 9.17 -29.09
N PHE A 584 -10.02 9.59 -27.90
CA PHE A 584 -9.86 8.69 -26.74
C PHE A 584 -10.98 8.93 -25.71
N THR A 585 -11.99 8.06 -25.72
CA THR A 585 -13.21 8.15 -24.90
C THR A 585 -13.40 6.99 -23.93
N SER A 586 -12.51 6.00 -23.89
CA SER A 586 -12.58 4.88 -22.96
C SER A 586 -11.55 5.07 -21.86
N ALA A 587 -11.99 4.89 -20.63
CA ALA A 587 -11.24 5.22 -19.43
C ALA A 587 -11.22 4.08 -18.41
N ALA A 588 -10.38 4.25 -17.39
CA ALA A 588 -10.40 3.45 -16.18
C ALA A 588 -11.73 3.63 -15.45
N PRO A 589 -12.20 2.65 -14.67
CA PRO A 589 -13.37 2.82 -13.82
C PRO A 589 -13.17 3.88 -12.72
N LYS A 590 -14.26 4.53 -12.26
CA LYS A 590 -14.23 5.64 -11.28
C LYS A 590 -13.71 5.14 -9.95
N TYR A 591 -14.23 4.00 -9.53
CA TYR A 591 -13.72 3.29 -8.40
C TYR A 591 -12.61 2.34 -8.87
N CYS A 592 -11.35 2.74 -8.70
CA CYS A 592 -10.18 1.93 -9.06
C CYS A 592 -9.05 2.11 -8.01
N PRO A 593 -9.24 1.58 -6.78
CA PRO A 593 -8.31 1.79 -5.67
C PRO A 593 -6.92 1.14 -5.88
N LYS A 594 -6.83 0.23 -6.85
CA LYS A 594 -5.65 -0.53 -7.23
C LYS A 594 -5.56 -0.57 -8.76
N PRO A 595 -4.35 -0.52 -9.36
CA PRO A 595 -3.08 -0.15 -8.72
C PRO A 595 -3.15 1.28 -8.16
N HIS A 596 -2.30 1.61 -7.18
CA HIS A 596 -2.35 2.92 -6.53
C HIS A 596 -2.16 4.10 -7.51
N THR A 597 -1.53 3.86 -8.65
CA THR A 597 -1.32 4.84 -9.71
C THR A 597 -2.61 5.30 -10.38
N ALA A 598 -3.67 4.49 -10.37
CA ALA A 598 -4.96 4.84 -10.99
C ALA A 598 -5.66 6.03 -10.32
N TRP A 599 -5.30 6.34 -9.06
CA TRP A 599 -5.81 7.49 -8.31
C TRP A 599 -4.73 8.52 -7.99
N GLY A 600 -3.61 8.52 -8.72
CA GLY A 600 -2.68 9.66 -8.66
C GLY A 600 -3.40 10.96 -9.00
N PHE A 601 -2.89 12.08 -8.51
CA PHE A 601 -3.42 13.40 -8.87
C PHE A 601 -2.30 14.37 -9.21
N LYS A 602 -2.65 15.45 -9.90
CA LYS A 602 -1.88 16.69 -9.92
C LYS A 602 -2.60 17.74 -9.10
N THR A 603 -1.88 18.74 -8.61
CA THR A 603 -2.47 19.81 -7.81
C THR A 603 -2.44 21.13 -8.56
N MET A 604 -3.60 21.80 -8.61
CA MET A 604 -3.69 23.23 -8.90
C MET A 604 -3.62 23.98 -7.56
N THR A 605 -2.67 24.91 -7.44
CA THR A 605 -2.32 25.57 -6.17
C THR A 605 -2.46 27.07 -6.29
N LYS A 606 -3.18 27.70 -5.37
CA LYS A 606 -3.31 29.15 -5.29
C LYS A 606 -1.99 29.72 -4.82
N ASN A 607 -1.48 30.73 -5.52
CA ASN A 607 -0.15 31.28 -5.26
C ASN A 607 -0.17 32.31 -4.12
N ILE A 608 -0.39 31.82 -2.90
CA ILE A 608 -0.48 32.63 -1.67
C ILE A 608 0.82 32.62 -0.86
N GLY A 609 1.95 32.23 -1.48
CA GLY A 609 3.24 32.13 -0.80
C GLY A 609 3.33 31.02 0.26
N ALA A 610 2.43 30.03 0.23
CA ALA A 610 2.37 28.98 1.24
C ALA A 610 3.47 27.90 1.11
N TYR A 611 3.98 27.68 -0.11
CA TYR A 611 4.85 26.56 -0.44
C TYR A 611 6.16 27.03 -1.05
N GLU A 612 7.28 26.48 -0.56
CA GLU A 612 8.62 26.84 -1.07
C GLU A 612 9.04 26.00 -2.29
N LYS A 613 8.31 24.94 -2.61
CA LYS A 613 8.69 24.01 -3.67
C LYS A 613 7.50 23.51 -4.48
N LEU A 614 7.65 23.47 -5.80
CA LEU A 614 6.76 22.74 -6.70
C LEU A 614 7.30 21.33 -6.96
N SER A 615 6.40 20.36 -7.11
CA SER A 615 6.75 18.99 -7.49
C SER A 615 5.69 18.39 -8.40
N CYS A 616 6.05 17.29 -9.04
CA CYS A 616 5.27 16.66 -10.10
C CYS A 616 3.82 16.30 -9.74
N HIS A 617 3.47 16.16 -8.45
CA HIS A 617 2.12 15.82 -8.00
C HIS A 617 1.46 16.90 -7.14
N ARG A 618 2.25 17.58 -6.30
CA ARG A 618 1.77 18.61 -5.38
C ARG A 618 2.88 19.60 -5.02
N PRO A 619 2.52 20.81 -4.54
CA PRO A 619 3.48 21.65 -3.86
C PRO A 619 3.98 20.97 -2.56
N ASN A 620 5.22 21.28 -2.18
CA ASN A 620 5.93 20.73 -1.02
C ASN A 620 6.52 21.87 -0.18
N LYS A 621 7.06 21.53 0.99
CA LYS A 621 7.67 22.47 1.94
C LYS A 621 6.70 23.61 2.29
N LEU A 622 5.65 23.25 3.03
CA LEU A 622 4.75 24.25 3.60
C LEU A 622 5.54 25.10 4.60
N GLY A 623 5.49 26.42 4.46
CA GLY A 623 6.16 27.33 5.38
C GLY A 623 5.53 27.30 6.79
N ASP A 624 6.31 27.66 7.80
CA ASP A 624 5.89 27.58 9.22
C ASP A 624 4.66 28.46 9.54
N THR A 625 4.47 29.56 8.80
CA THR A 625 3.36 30.51 8.99
C THR A 625 2.76 30.91 7.63
N PRO A 626 1.86 30.10 7.03
CA PRO A 626 1.23 30.45 5.77
C PRO A 626 0.37 31.72 5.95
N ALA A 627 0.45 32.63 4.98
CA ALA A 627 -0.26 33.92 5.04
C ALA A 627 -1.80 33.79 5.05
N GLN A 628 -2.33 32.65 4.60
CA GLN A 628 -3.77 32.33 4.63
C GLN A 628 -3.98 30.87 5.03
N PRO A 629 -5.15 30.52 5.61
CA PRO A 629 -5.49 29.14 5.91
C PRO A 629 -5.41 28.25 4.67
N ILE A 630 -4.76 27.10 4.79
CA ILE A 630 -4.63 26.12 3.73
C ILE A 630 -5.87 25.23 3.68
N LYS A 631 -6.50 25.15 2.51
CA LYS A 631 -7.69 24.33 2.28
C LYS A 631 -7.53 23.51 0.99
N TRP A 632 -7.46 22.20 1.17
CA TRP A 632 -7.41 21.24 0.06
C TRP A 632 -8.81 20.71 -0.26
N VAL A 633 -9.17 20.71 -1.54
CA VAL A 633 -10.40 20.07 -2.05
C VAL A 633 -10.08 19.06 -3.14
N ASN A 634 -10.92 18.04 -3.28
CA ASN A 634 -10.85 17.08 -4.39
C ASN A 634 -11.66 17.57 -5.61
N GLY A 635 -11.69 16.76 -6.67
CA GLY A 635 -12.46 17.03 -7.89
C GLY A 635 -13.98 17.10 -7.73
N SER A 636 -14.54 16.73 -6.57
CA SER A 636 -15.97 16.94 -6.24
C SER A 636 -16.20 18.16 -5.36
N GLY A 637 -15.16 18.95 -5.08
CA GLY A 637 -15.20 20.09 -4.17
C GLY A 637 -15.27 19.70 -2.69
N SER A 638 -15.09 18.43 -2.35
CA SER A 638 -15.06 17.96 -0.96
C SER A 638 -13.69 18.17 -0.35
N GLU A 639 -13.65 18.56 0.92
CA GLU A 639 -12.41 18.82 1.64
C GLU A 639 -11.58 17.53 1.81
N MET A 640 -10.27 17.65 1.60
CA MET A 640 -9.33 16.53 1.81
C MET A 640 -8.87 16.47 3.26
N THR A 641 -8.41 15.29 3.69
CA THR A 641 -7.88 15.12 5.05
C THR A 641 -6.61 15.96 5.29
N PRO A 642 -6.34 16.46 6.51
CA PRO A 642 -5.17 17.32 6.80
C PRO A 642 -3.81 16.73 6.40
N LYS A 643 -3.69 15.39 6.33
CA LYS A 643 -2.49 14.69 5.87
C LYS A 643 -1.93 15.24 4.54
N TYR A 644 -2.78 15.67 3.62
CA TYR A 644 -2.38 16.16 2.29
C TYR A 644 -1.63 17.50 2.33
N HIS A 645 -1.66 18.21 3.47
CA HIS A 645 -0.83 19.39 3.68
C HIS A 645 0.66 19.02 3.67
N GLU A 646 1.01 17.84 4.19
CA GLU A 646 2.39 17.41 4.39
C GLU A 646 2.82 16.26 3.48
N THR A 647 1.93 15.30 3.17
CA THR A 647 2.26 14.07 2.44
C THR A 647 1.10 13.55 1.57
N GLY A 648 1.43 12.88 0.46
CA GLY A 648 0.46 12.22 -0.42
C GLY A 648 0.62 12.63 -1.88
N TRP A 649 0.33 11.70 -2.80
CA TRP A 649 0.41 11.93 -4.26
C TRP A 649 -0.81 11.36 -5.01
N ARG A 650 -1.77 10.80 -4.26
CA ARG A 650 -2.92 10.06 -4.77
C ARG A 650 -4.09 10.18 -3.82
N SER A 651 -5.29 10.07 -4.37
CA SER A 651 -6.52 9.95 -3.60
C SER A 651 -6.65 8.58 -2.94
N ASP A 652 -7.50 8.49 -1.93
CA ASP A 652 -7.84 7.26 -1.23
C ASP A 652 -9.36 7.10 -1.12
N LEU A 653 -9.82 6.09 -0.37
CA LEU A 653 -11.25 5.79 -0.24
C LEU A 653 -12.07 6.92 0.39
N GLN A 654 -11.44 7.81 1.16
CA GLN A 654 -12.10 8.95 1.80
C GLN A 654 -12.04 10.21 0.92
N THR A 655 -11.03 10.33 0.06
CA THR A 655 -10.75 11.58 -0.67
C THR A 655 -11.00 11.52 -2.17
N ILE A 656 -11.31 10.35 -2.74
CA ILE A 656 -11.63 10.21 -4.17
C ILE A 656 -12.86 11.04 -4.57
N GLY A 657 -12.78 11.76 -5.70
CA GLY A 657 -13.92 12.54 -6.20
C GLY A 657 -13.64 13.19 -7.55
N TYR A 658 -14.65 13.20 -8.42
CA TYR A 658 -14.55 13.70 -9.79
C TYR A 658 -15.67 14.70 -10.17
N ASP A 659 -16.76 14.82 -9.41
CA ASP A 659 -18.05 15.36 -9.88
C ASP A 659 -18.00 16.76 -10.53
N MET A 660 -17.12 17.65 -10.09
CA MET A 660 -16.98 19.00 -10.65
C MET A 660 -15.76 19.16 -11.56
N LEU A 661 -14.69 18.39 -11.30
CA LEU A 661 -13.42 18.44 -12.00
C LEU A 661 -12.76 17.06 -11.99
N GLN A 662 -12.20 16.67 -13.12
CA GLN A 662 -11.40 15.47 -13.31
C GLN A 662 -10.15 15.80 -14.13
N LEU A 663 -9.02 15.14 -13.88
CA LEU A 663 -7.85 15.26 -14.76
C LEU A 663 -7.81 14.07 -15.71
N ASN A 664 -8.22 14.27 -16.97
CA ASN A 664 -8.16 13.21 -17.97
C ASN A 664 -6.69 13.00 -18.36
N HIS A 665 -6.19 11.77 -18.27
CA HIS A 665 -4.79 11.44 -18.58
C HIS A 665 -4.72 10.43 -19.74
N TYR A 666 -4.30 10.91 -20.90
CA TYR A 666 -4.17 10.17 -22.16
C TYR A 666 -2.73 9.68 -22.35
N ALA A 667 -2.23 8.94 -21.35
CA ALA A 667 -0.82 8.60 -21.25
C ALA A 667 -0.25 7.85 -22.46
N LEU A 668 -1.07 7.08 -23.18
CA LEU A 668 -0.63 6.30 -24.32
C LEU A 668 -0.98 6.94 -25.66
N ARG A 669 -2.16 7.56 -25.75
CA ARG A 669 -2.76 7.97 -27.02
C ARG A 669 -2.88 6.75 -27.93
N SER A 670 -2.44 6.78 -29.18
CA SER A 670 -2.46 5.59 -30.06
C SER A 670 -1.33 4.59 -29.74
N ALA A 671 -1.43 3.36 -30.26
CA ALA A 671 -0.35 2.37 -30.12
C ALA A 671 0.98 2.85 -30.74
N GLU A 672 0.92 3.53 -31.90
CA GLU A 672 2.09 4.19 -32.50
C GLU A 672 2.61 5.36 -31.67
N GLY A 673 1.71 6.17 -31.09
CA GLY A 673 2.09 7.25 -30.18
C GLY A 673 2.85 6.74 -28.94
N PHE A 674 2.47 5.57 -28.43
CA PHE A 674 3.18 4.88 -27.36
C PHE A 674 4.61 4.48 -27.75
N LEU A 675 4.87 4.04 -29.00
CA LEU A 675 6.22 3.72 -29.45
C LEU A 675 7.13 4.96 -29.44
N VAL A 676 6.63 6.08 -29.96
CA VAL A 676 7.35 7.37 -29.93
C VAL A 676 7.62 7.79 -28.49
N LYS A 677 6.63 7.62 -27.59
CA LYS A 677 6.79 7.89 -26.15
C LYS A 677 7.87 7.01 -25.51
N ARG A 678 7.91 5.71 -25.85
CA ARG A 678 8.95 4.76 -25.40
C ARG A 678 10.34 5.21 -25.87
N GLN A 679 10.48 5.58 -27.14
CA GLN A 679 11.76 6.03 -27.70
C GLN A 679 12.30 7.28 -26.99
N ARG A 680 11.46 8.27 -26.68
CA ARG A 680 11.92 9.52 -26.04
C ARG A 680 12.18 9.41 -24.52
N GLY A 681 11.58 8.44 -23.83
CA GLY A 681 11.67 8.26 -22.38
C GLY A 681 10.79 9.21 -21.55
N ARG A 682 10.89 9.12 -20.20
CA ARG A 682 10.12 9.95 -19.25
C ARG A 682 10.95 11.13 -18.73
N ALA A 683 10.30 12.28 -18.54
CA ALA A 683 10.94 13.48 -17.97
C ALA A 683 11.31 13.36 -16.48
N LEU A 684 10.64 12.48 -15.70
CA LEU A 684 10.89 12.29 -14.26
C LEU A 684 11.89 11.16 -13.94
N HIS A 685 11.99 10.14 -14.81
CA HIS A 685 12.81 8.94 -14.60
C HIS A 685 13.51 8.57 -15.90
N VAL A 686 14.73 9.07 -16.07
CA VAL A 686 15.50 8.91 -17.32
C VAL A 686 16.06 7.48 -17.47
N ASP A 687 16.28 6.77 -16.36
CA ASP A 687 16.91 5.44 -16.33
C ASP A 687 15.92 4.24 -16.34
N ARG A 688 14.61 4.48 -16.44
CA ARG A 688 13.60 3.41 -16.46
C ARG A 688 12.97 3.28 -17.84
N GLY A 689 13.22 2.15 -18.51
CA GLY A 689 12.57 1.85 -19.78
C GLY A 689 11.05 1.75 -19.68
N ILE A 690 10.33 2.33 -20.65
CA ILE A 690 8.87 2.23 -20.78
C ILE A 690 8.52 0.94 -21.54
N GLY A 691 8.27 -0.15 -20.82
CA GLY A 691 7.91 -1.44 -21.43
C GLY A 691 6.41 -1.77 -21.36
N LEU A 692 6.07 -3.03 -21.64
CA LEU A 692 4.71 -3.56 -21.56
C LEU A 692 4.05 -3.37 -20.18
N SER A 693 4.85 -3.37 -19.11
CA SER A 693 4.35 -3.09 -17.75
C SER A 693 3.77 -1.68 -17.60
N TYR A 694 4.30 -0.69 -18.33
CA TYR A 694 3.74 0.66 -18.39
C TYR A 694 2.45 0.68 -19.21
N TRP A 695 2.44 0.00 -20.37
CA TRP A 695 1.23 -0.15 -21.19
C TRP A 695 0.07 -0.72 -20.36
N VAL A 696 0.27 -1.84 -19.67
CA VAL A 696 -0.76 -2.46 -18.82
C VAL A 696 -1.30 -1.49 -17.75
N ARG A 697 -0.44 -0.66 -17.15
CA ARG A 697 -0.82 0.30 -16.09
C ARG A 697 -1.58 1.52 -16.61
N MET A 698 -1.38 1.89 -17.88
CA MET A 698 -1.86 3.16 -18.45
C MET A 698 -2.95 2.98 -19.51
N ASP A 699 -2.96 1.85 -20.20
CA ASP A 699 -4.01 1.52 -21.16
C ASP A 699 -5.26 1.13 -20.37
N TRP A 700 -6.30 1.94 -20.32
CA TRP A 700 -7.54 1.56 -19.65
C TRP A 700 -8.72 1.65 -20.61
N GLY A 701 -9.64 0.69 -20.51
CA GLY A 701 -10.82 0.64 -21.37
C GLY A 701 -12.03 0.06 -20.65
N GLY A 702 -13.16 0.03 -21.37
CA GLY A 702 -14.43 -0.55 -20.92
C GLY A 702 -15.38 0.44 -20.25
N ASN A 703 -14.94 1.66 -19.93
CA ASN A 703 -15.79 2.69 -19.33
C ASN A 703 -15.76 3.96 -20.19
N LYS A 704 -16.88 4.31 -20.81
CA LYS A 704 -16.97 5.48 -21.69
C LYS A 704 -17.04 6.77 -20.87
N ASP A 705 -16.28 7.79 -21.28
CA ASP A 705 -16.37 9.16 -20.79
C ASP A 705 -16.26 10.16 -21.95
N VAL A 706 -17.39 10.79 -22.30
CA VAL A 706 -17.48 11.82 -23.34
C VAL A 706 -17.69 13.22 -22.78
N THR A 707 -17.56 13.41 -21.47
CA THR A 707 -17.88 14.69 -20.82
C THR A 707 -16.99 15.84 -21.29
N ILE A 708 -15.72 15.55 -21.58
CA ILE A 708 -14.77 16.53 -22.09
C ILE A 708 -15.13 17.03 -23.50
N LYS A 709 -15.85 16.22 -24.30
CA LYS A 709 -16.20 16.53 -25.70
C LYS A 709 -17.12 17.73 -25.85
N ARG A 710 -17.77 18.17 -24.77
CA ARG A 710 -18.53 19.42 -24.74
C ARG A 710 -17.67 20.63 -25.12
N ASN A 711 -16.34 20.52 -24.99
CA ASN A 711 -15.36 21.52 -25.40
C ASN A 711 -15.02 21.51 -26.89
N ILE A 712 -15.35 20.46 -27.65
CA ILE A 712 -14.87 20.29 -29.02
C ILE A 712 -15.17 21.50 -29.91
N PRO A 713 -16.39 22.09 -29.91
CA PRO A 713 -16.65 23.24 -30.75
C PRO A 713 -15.74 24.45 -30.44
N ARG A 714 -15.61 24.84 -29.17
CA ARG A 714 -14.74 25.96 -28.77
C ARG A 714 -13.26 25.67 -28.96
N LEU A 715 -12.83 24.43 -28.74
CA LEU A 715 -11.47 23.98 -29.02
C LEU A 715 -11.14 24.08 -30.51
N ARG A 716 -12.02 23.60 -31.39
CA ARG A 716 -11.82 23.71 -32.85
C ARG A 716 -11.76 25.16 -33.31
N ALA A 717 -12.58 26.03 -32.73
CA ALA A 717 -12.54 27.46 -33.00
C ALA A 717 -11.18 28.08 -32.60
N GLU A 718 -10.68 27.79 -31.40
CA GLU A 718 -9.36 28.31 -30.97
C GLU A 718 -8.21 27.70 -31.77
N MET A 719 -8.23 26.40 -32.03
CA MET A 719 -7.26 25.74 -32.92
C MET A 719 -7.20 26.38 -34.29
N ALA A 720 -8.36 26.72 -34.88
CA ALA A 720 -8.42 27.40 -36.17
C ALA A 720 -7.76 28.80 -36.11
N ARG A 721 -7.94 29.56 -35.02
CA ARG A 721 -7.27 30.86 -34.83
C ARG A 721 -5.75 30.71 -34.71
N LEU A 722 -5.27 29.71 -33.98
CA LEU A 722 -3.83 29.45 -33.85
C LEU A 722 -3.21 29.04 -35.18
N MET A 723 -3.92 28.21 -35.95
CA MET A 723 -3.51 27.73 -37.27
C MET A 723 -3.66 28.76 -38.40
N ASP A 724 -4.28 29.91 -38.14
CA ASP A 724 -4.35 31.03 -39.10
C ASP A 724 -2.97 31.66 -39.30
N ASP A 725 -2.07 31.54 -38.31
CA ASP A 725 -0.66 31.88 -38.47
C ASP A 725 0.05 30.84 -39.37
N PRO A 726 0.58 31.23 -40.55
CA PRO A 726 1.16 30.29 -41.49
C PRO A 726 2.39 29.55 -40.94
N GLN A 727 3.13 30.17 -40.01
CA GLN A 727 4.31 29.55 -39.42
C GLN A 727 3.92 28.52 -38.36
N VAL A 728 2.91 28.81 -37.52
CA VAL A 728 2.33 27.82 -36.59
C VAL A 728 1.84 26.61 -37.37
N LYS A 729 1.03 26.82 -38.41
CA LYS A 729 0.49 25.74 -39.25
C LYS A 729 1.60 24.87 -39.84
N ARG A 730 2.59 25.49 -40.50
CA ARG A 730 3.72 24.78 -41.09
C ARG A 730 4.51 23.96 -40.06
N LEU A 731 4.72 24.50 -38.86
CA LEU A 731 5.48 23.83 -37.80
C LEU A 731 4.69 22.67 -37.18
N HIS A 732 3.38 22.82 -37.00
CA HIS A 732 2.49 21.72 -36.58
C HIS A 732 2.51 20.58 -37.61
N GLU A 733 2.24 20.90 -38.88
CA GLU A 733 2.25 19.92 -39.98
C GLU A 733 3.60 19.20 -40.11
N ALA A 734 4.71 19.92 -39.92
CA ALA A 734 6.05 19.32 -39.91
C ALA A 734 6.25 18.37 -38.71
N GLY A 735 5.77 18.73 -37.53
CA GLY A 735 5.81 17.88 -36.34
C GLY A 735 4.96 16.61 -36.52
N VAL A 736 3.77 16.74 -37.10
CA VAL A 736 2.90 15.62 -37.46
C VAL A 736 3.60 14.66 -38.42
N ALA A 737 4.17 15.19 -39.51
CA ALA A 737 4.91 14.38 -40.49
C ALA A 737 6.12 13.68 -39.85
N TRP A 738 6.83 14.36 -38.94
CA TRP A 738 7.93 13.74 -38.19
C TRP A 738 7.46 12.58 -37.33
N HIS A 739 6.35 12.72 -36.59
CA HIS A 739 5.81 11.64 -35.75
C HIS A 739 5.30 10.46 -36.57
N GLN A 740 4.67 10.71 -37.73
CA GLN A 740 4.28 9.66 -38.67
C GLN A 740 5.49 8.88 -39.19
N ALA A 741 6.53 9.59 -39.64
CA ALA A 741 7.76 8.97 -40.12
C ALA A 741 8.47 8.18 -39.01
N LYS A 742 8.53 8.74 -37.79
CA LYS A 742 9.15 8.08 -36.65
C LYS A 742 8.37 6.84 -36.22
N ALA A 743 7.04 6.89 -36.21
CA ALA A 743 6.21 5.73 -35.93
C ALA A 743 6.45 4.60 -36.95
N ALA A 744 6.53 4.93 -38.24
CA ALA A 744 6.85 3.96 -39.29
C ALA A 744 8.25 3.33 -39.10
N GLU A 745 9.28 4.15 -38.83
CA GLU A 745 10.64 3.67 -38.53
C GLU A 745 10.67 2.73 -37.30
N LEU A 746 9.97 3.08 -36.22
CA LEU A 746 9.90 2.25 -35.02
C LEU A 746 9.15 0.94 -35.28
N ARG A 747 8.12 0.95 -36.13
CA ARG A 747 7.40 -0.27 -36.53
C ARG A 747 8.26 -1.26 -37.31
N GLU A 748 9.29 -0.79 -38.02
CA GLU A 748 10.26 -1.62 -38.73
C GLU A 748 11.41 -2.10 -37.84
N THR A 749 11.61 -1.49 -36.67
CA THR A 749 12.65 -1.87 -35.72
C THR A 749 12.21 -3.10 -34.90
N PRO A 750 12.94 -4.24 -34.92
CA PRO A 750 12.47 -5.49 -34.32
C PRO A 750 11.98 -5.41 -32.87
N GLU A 751 12.72 -4.71 -31.98
CA GLU A 751 12.34 -4.53 -30.57
C GLU A 751 10.99 -3.80 -30.42
N PHE A 752 10.78 -2.75 -31.20
CA PHE A 752 9.56 -1.93 -31.16
C PHE A 752 8.39 -2.62 -31.87
N ALA A 753 8.66 -3.38 -32.94
CA ALA A 753 7.66 -4.22 -33.60
C ALA A 753 7.11 -5.29 -32.65
N GLU A 754 8.00 -5.93 -31.87
CA GLU A 754 7.60 -6.90 -30.84
C GLU A 754 6.80 -6.23 -29.73
N LEU A 755 7.28 -5.10 -29.19
CA LEU A 755 6.58 -4.34 -28.16
C LEU A 755 5.18 -3.90 -28.63
N TYR A 756 5.06 -3.42 -29.87
CA TYR A 756 3.79 -3.08 -30.48
C TYR A 756 2.84 -4.28 -30.53
N ALA A 757 3.31 -5.41 -31.04
CA ALA A 757 2.51 -6.62 -31.16
C ALA A 757 2.02 -7.11 -29.79
N GLN A 758 2.88 -7.06 -28.77
CA GLN A 758 2.51 -7.38 -27.39
C GLN A 758 1.50 -6.39 -26.80
N ALA A 759 1.71 -5.08 -27.02
CA ALA A 759 0.84 -4.02 -26.52
C ALA A 759 -0.59 -4.14 -27.08
N VAL A 760 -0.72 -4.22 -28.41
CA VAL A 760 -2.03 -4.34 -29.08
C VAL A 760 -2.72 -5.66 -28.74
N ALA A 761 -1.96 -6.74 -28.51
CA ALA A 761 -2.53 -8.01 -28.06
C ALA A 761 -3.00 -8.01 -26.59
N THR A 762 -2.67 -6.98 -25.80
CA THR A 762 -3.03 -6.87 -24.38
C THR A 762 -4.40 -6.23 -24.21
N ASP A 763 -5.44 -6.91 -24.72
CA ASP A 763 -6.84 -6.55 -24.48
C ASP A 763 -7.34 -7.22 -23.20
N LEU A 764 -7.40 -6.44 -22.11
CA LEU A 764 -7.75 -6.88 -20.78
C LEU A 764 -8.92 -6.08 -20.24
N THR A 765 -9.85 -6.78 -19.59
CA THR A 765 -10.91 -6.17 -18.78
C THR A 765 -10.31 -5.36 -17.62
N GLU A 766 -11.10 -4.46 -17.05
CA GLU A 766 -10.69 -3.67 -15.88
C GLU A 766 -10.18 -4.51 -14.72
N MET A 767 -10.83 -5.65 -14.42
CA MET A 767 -10.45 -6.50 -13.31
C MET A 767 -9.15 -7.26 -13.57
N GLU A 768 -8.96 -7.78 -14.78
CA GLU A 768 -7.74 -8.46 -15.21
C GLU A 768 -6.54 -7.52 -15.21
N ARG A 769 -6.76 -6.28 -15.65
CA ARG A 769 -5.74 -5.24 -15.66
C ARG A 769 -5.29 -4.85 -14.27
N VAL A 770 -6.23 -4.68 -13.33
CA VAL A 770 -5.88 -4.47 -11.91
C VAL A 770 -5.05 -5.66 -11.40
N ALA A 771 -5.48 -6.87 -11.72
CA ALA A 771 -4.81 -8.09 -11.27
C ALA A 771 -3.38 -8.22 -11.80
N TYR A 772 -3.17 -7.88 -13.08
CA TYR A 772 -1.86 -7.82 -13.72
C TYR A 772 -1.00 -6.71 -13.10
N ALA A 773 -1.52 -5.48 -13.02
CA ALA A 773 -0.78 -4.36 -12.45
C ALA A 773 -0.32 -4.63 -11.01
N LEU A 774 -1.15 -5.30 -10.20
CA LEU A 774 -0.79 -5.72 -8.83
C LEU A 774 0.29 -6.80 -8.78
N ALA A 775 0.38 -7.68 -9.77
CA ALA A 775 1.47 -8.66 -9.84
C ALA A 775 2.80 -7.93 -10.12
N LEU A 776 2.79 -6.98 -11.05
CA LEU A 776 3.96 -6.18 -11.43
C LEU A 776 4.50 -5.26 -10.31
N ASP A 777 3.65 -4.86 -9.35
CA ASP A 777 4.04 -4.00 -8.21
C ASP A 777 4.81 -4.74 -7.10
N VAL A 778 4.91 -6.07 -7.17
CA VAL A 778 5.67 -6.87 -6.17
C VAL A 778 6.90 -7.55 -6.79
N GLU A 779 6.99 -7.56 -8.12
CA GLU A 779 8.13 -8.10 -8.87
C GLU A 779 9.25 -7.06 -9.09
N ASN A 780 8.96 -5.77 -8.85
CA ASN A 780 9.90 -4.64 -8.81
C ASN A 780 10.05 -4.11 -7.39
#